data_AF-A0A327X9J1-F1
#
_entry.id   AF-A0A327X9J1-F1
#
_cell.length_a   1.000
_cell.length_b   1.000
_cell.length_c   1.000
_cell.angle_alpha   90.00
_cell.angle_beta   90.00
_cell.angle_gamma   90.00
#
_symmetry.space_group_name_H-M   'P 1'
#
loop_
_entity.id
_entity.type
_entity.pdbx_description
1 polymer ?
#
loop_
_entity_poly.entity_id
_entity_poly.type
_entity_poly.pdbx_seq_one_letter_code
_entity_poly.pdbx_strand_id
1 'polypeptide(L)'
;MRFSSLFTGRLRSLLLSLAILIGFACGPSTSDINEFMSFFMPESSQASVRDQVYHFTPLLYRYADSFGPAKDSLQPDPNVLAWETYTQKKVTQTAIVNALYNRDTKASNELVRWATASNPAALTYLNLAWRAEEAAPKPRNSWEMDATPQDTSTVRLTALLNEARAGYAATQDGFLKERYAFQAVKLAALAKKYEQSRVLYDELVRPLSKKTFLSDWAYSRHAGATMAVGDTARAIYEFAQVFDRCPSRRREAEASLRIYGIRFREKALDYCANNHEKAAVYALCAIQPKQDALPFLKEMVRLNPENPLIELVMAREINRNEYYFFQDGAPLYGYDETSRADSLRFVNRQKEAPDYFEQLRSFALESAETKALKNPAFWYTATAYLDYLGKAYADAKKHLDLASQQPTTNPVLKKQIALQQMLLLTAQTETITPEAENQLIGYLEQFGNSLNFYMTNAFVETCKQWAAKYGYGKAAAKESGGFLAGCFRSKPAQSNGPNTAKAFLLTALTSSQLNKNEIYFNSHSDLYDIEDTTSAATVRQVVAFATNANQTDFDKRLLRLSGFTSDALHVLLGRRLLAENKYAEAAEAFANVNANVWQNEPFKTYFNEDPFAVNLIGKKTGTNTTNPYTPVTFLKKLVELESQAKNASGDAAAHLYYQLGCGTFNLSWFGNAWILERARWSRSEPNLYQYTYHQVQNPQRNQALDSLSKQDYYTTAAAKAYFEKAISAAQNPELAAKACFMAARCEQNAFWTRQETELARRGYATDPEPFNAEMKKLRRSEYTSFLSKLAQQYRQTQFHRDMIRECATYADFVAGK
;
A
#
# COMPACT_ATOMS: atom_id res chain seq x y z
N MET A 1 41.50 16.22 -32.43
CA MET A 1 41.14 17.50 -33.07
C MET A 1 40.22 18.27 -32.14
N ARG A 2 40.57 19.52 -31.84
CA ARG A 2 39.75 20.46 -31.06
C ARG A 2 38.55 20.91 -31.89
N PHE A 3 37.35 20.92 -31.33
CA PHE A 3 36.44 22.07 -31.39
C PHE A 3 35.63 22.14 -30.10
N SER A 4 35.72 23.31 -29.49
CA SER A 4 35.17 23.70 -28.20
C SER A 4 33.80 24.36 -28.36
N SER A 5 32.93 24.06 -27.39
CA SER A 5 31.90 24.91 -26.76
C SER A 5 30.92 25.69 -27.64
N LEU A 6 29.63 25.50 -27.37
CA LEU A 6 28.71 26.53 -26.85
C LEU A 6 27.29 25.94 -26.89
N PHE A 7 26.67 25.69 -25.73
CA PHE A 7 25.22 25.90 -25.47
C PHE A 7 24.91 25.59 -23.98
N THR A 8 25.07 26.65 -23.18
CA THR A 8 24.17 27.14 -22.11
C THR A 8 23.66 26.18 -21.02
N GLY A 9 24.16 26.40 -19.79
CA GLY A 9 23.72 25.80 -18.53
C GLY A 9 22.27 26.08 -18.06
N ARG A 10 21.42 26.70 -18.88
CA ARG A 10 19.98 26.86 -18.56
C ARG A 10 19.15 25.59 -18.81
N LEU A 11 19.54 24.73 -19.75
CA LEU A 11 18.84 23.45 -19.95
C LEU A 11 19.15 22.45 -18.82
N ARG A 12 20.35 22.51 -18.21
CA ARG A 12 20.72 21.62 -17.11
C ARG A 12 19.96 21.97 -15.83
N SER A 13 19.74 23.25 -15.53
CA SER A 13 18.92 23.64 -14.38
C SER A 13 17.42 23.38 -14.61
N LEU A 14 16.91 23.54 -15.83
CA LEU A 14 15.52 23.15 -16.15
C LEU A 14 15.31 21.63 -16.08
N LEU A 15 16.27 20.82 -16.53
CA LEU A 15 16.21 19.35 -16.42
C LEU A 15 16.44 18.84 -14.99
N LEU A 16 17.29 19.50 -14.19
CA LEU A 16 17.42 19.19 -12.76
C LEU A 16 16.18 19.61 -11.95
N SER A 17 15.56 20.75 -12.28
CA SER A 17 14.29 21.16 -11.68
C SER A 17 13.12 20.28 -12.12
N LEU A 18 13.11 19.78 -13.36
CA LEU A 18 12.14 18.78 -13.83
C LEU A 18 12.37 17.44 -13.13
N ALA A 19 13.61 17.02 -12.90
CA ALA A 19 13.94 15.81 -12.15
C ALA A 19 13.62 15.92 -10.65
N ILE A 20 13.70 17.13 -10.06
CA ILE A 20 13.25 17.41 -8.68
C ILE A 20 11.71 17.44 -8.59
N LEU A 21 11.01 17.91 -9.63
CA LEU A 21 9.54 17.86 -9.71
C LEU A 21 8.98 16.46 -10.05
N ILE A 22 9.76 15.61 -10.72
CA ILE A 22 9.39 14.22 -11.04
C ILE A 22 9.87 13.24 -9.95
N GLY A 23 10.87 13.61 -9.15
CA GLY A 23 11.49 12.77 -8.11
C GLY A 23 10.85 12.81 -6.71
N PHE A 24 9.81 13.63 -6.49
CA PHE A 24 9.10 13.72 -5.21
C PHE A 24 7.58 13.53 -5.31
N ALA A 25 7.08 13.08 -6.46
CA ALA A 25 5.68 12.73 -6.67
C ALA A 25 5.51 11.22 -6.90
N CYS A 26 6.12 10.42 -6.03
CA CYS A 26 5.68 9.05 -5.74
C CYS A 26 5.46 8.95 -4.23
N GLY A 27 4.63 9.85 -3.68
CA GLY A 27 3.89 9.53 -2.47
C GLY A 27 2.88 8.43 -2.82
N PRO A 28 2.48 7.56 -1.88
CA PRO A 28 1.46 6.55 -2.13
C PRO A 28 0.26 7.24 -2.77
N SER A 29 -0.18 6.76 -3.93
CA SER A 29 -1.40 7.27 -4.53
C SER A 29 -2.51 7.12 -3.49
N THR A 30 -3.22 8.20 -3.23
CA THR A 30 -4.10 8.41 -2.06
C THR A 30 -5.43 7.65 -2.13
N SER A 31 -5.41 6.46 -2.71
CA SER A 31 -6.59 5.61 -2.99
C SER A 31 -6.35 4.14 -2.65
N ASP A 32 -5.32 3.83 -1.85
CA ASP A 32 -4.87 2.47 -1.71
C ASP A 32 -5.90 1.66 -0.88
N ILE A 33 -6.77 0.91 -1.58
CA ILE A 33 -7.57 -0.19 -1.01
C ILE A 33 -6.72 -1.15 -0.15
N ASN A 34 -5.40 -1.05 -0.31
CA ASN A 34 -4.32 -1.76 0.34
C ASN A 34 -4.07 -1.36 1.79
N GLU A 35 -4.73 -0.31 2.30
CA GLU A 35 -4.37 0.26 3.60
C GLU A 35 -4.91 -0.52 4.83
N PHE A 36 -5.76 -1.53 4.64
CA PHE A 36 -6.27 -2.38 5.73
C PHE A 36 -6.18 -3.88 5.42
N MET A 37 -6.60 -4.72 6.36
CA MET A 37 -6.67 -6.18 6.19
C MET A 37 -8.12 -6.63 6.07
N SER A 38 -8.41 -7.44 5.06
CA SER A 38 -9.72 -8.08 4.84
C SER A 38 -9.57 -9.25 3.87
N PHE A 39 -10.40 -10.29 4.06
CA PHE A 39 -10.41 -11.49 3.21
C PHE A 39 -11.76 -11.76 2.53
N PHE A 40 -12.78 -10.92 2.77
CA PHE A 40 -14.11 -11.10 2.18
C PHE A 40 -14.36 -10.17 1.00
N MET A 41 -14.45 -10.71 -0.21
CA MET A 41 -14.65 -9.93 -1.44
C MET A 41 -16.10 -9.42 -1.54
N PRO A 42 -16.34 -8.10 -1.54
CA PRO A 42 -17.68 -7.55 -1.74
C PRO A 42 -18.26 -7.84 -3.13
N GLU A 43 -17.41 -8.09 -4.14
CA GLU A 43 -17.82 -8.56 -5.47
C GLU A 43 -18.43 -9.97 -5.45
N SER A 44 -18.38 -10.69 -4.31
CA SER A 44 -19.11 -11.95 -4.14
C SER A 44 -20.64 -11.75 -4.04
N SER A 45 -21.09 -10.51 -3.81
CA SER A 45 -22.49 -10.11 -3.88
C SER A 45 -23.02 -10.01 -5.32
N GLN A 46 -24.34 -9.97 -5.49
CA GLN A 46 -25.05 -9.70 -6.76
C GLN A 46 -25.16 -8.21 -7.07
N ALA A 47 -24.42 -7.35 -6.37
CA ALA A 47 -24.44 -5.91 -6.60
C ALA A 47 -24.03 -5.57 -8.04
N SER A 48 -24.68 -4.57 -8.63
CA SER A 48 -24.32 -4.12 -9.97
C SER A 48 -22.92 -3.48 -9.96
N VAL A 49 -22.24 -3.48 -11.11
CA VAL A 49 -20.93 -2.79 -11.25
C VAL A 49 -20.99 -1.32 -10.83
N ARG A 50 -22.15 -0.66 -11.01
CA ARG A 50 -22.35 0.75 -10.61
C ARG A 50 -22.40 0.94 -9.09
N ASP A 51 -22.69 -0.12 -8.34
CA ASP A 51 -22.81 -0.11 -6.89
C ASP A 51 -21.50 -0.45 -6.19
N GLN A 52 -20.49 -0.89 -6.94
CA GLN A 52 -19.15 -1.18 -6.40
C GLN A 52 -18.48 0.05 -5.78
N VAL A 53 -18.90 1.26 -6.17
CA VAL A 53 -18.47 2.51 -5.54
C VAL A 53 -18.83 2.58 -4.04
N TYR A 54 -19.78 1.76 -3.57
CA TYR A 54 -20.16 1.68 -2.16
C TYR A 54 -19.53 0.49 -1.43
N HIS A 55 -18.62 -0.25 -2.06
CA HIS A 55 -17.75 -1.20 -1.35
C HIS A 55 -17.01 -0.47 -0.23
N PHE A 56 -16.86 -1.12 0.91
CA PHE A 56 -16.18 -0.49 2.03
C PHE A 56 -14.70 -0.28 1.72
N THR A 57 -14.22 0.93 1.97
CA THR A 57 -12.81 1.22 2.20
C THR A 57 -12.71 2.29 3.29
N PRO A 58 -11.69 2.25 4.17
CA PRO A 58 -11.44 3.33 5.13
C PRO A 58 -11.37 4.72 4.49
N LEU A 59 -11.02 4.79 3.19
CA LEU A 59 -10.90 6.03 2.42
C LEU A 59 -12.18 6.50 1.72
N LEU A 60 -13.26 5.71 1.74
CA LEU A 60 -14.49 5.95 0.95
C LEU A 60 -15.06 7.36 1.15
N TYR A 61 -14.85 7.94 2.34
CA TYR A 61 -15.51 9.17 2.77
C TYR A 61 -14.59 10.39 2.88
N ARG A 62 -13.31 10.25 2.53
CA ARG A 62 -12.29 11.24 2.88
C ARG A 62 -12.13 12.37 1.86
N TYR A 63 -12.37 12.11 0.57
CA TYR A 63 -12.06 13.09 -0.48
C TYR A 63 -13.31 13.82 -0.98
N ALA A 64 -13.23 15.15 -1.05
CA ALA A 64 -14.08 15.95 -1.92
C ALA A 64 -13.72 15.59 -3.37
N ASP A 65 -14.56 14.76 -3.99
CA ASP A 65 -14.75 14.56 -5.44
C ASP A 65 -13.53 14.65 -6.38
N SER A 66 -12.32 14.37 -5.90
CA SER A 66 -11.09 14.45 -6.72
C SER A 66 -10.94 13.25 -7.66
N PHE A 67 -11.82 12.26 -7.52
CA PHE A 67 -12.02 11.23 -8.52
C PHE A 67 -13.16 11.67 -9.42
N GLY A 68 -12.78 12.11 -10.63
CA GLY A 68 -13.66 11.98 -11.77
C GLY A 68 -14.21 10.55 -11.79
N PRO A 69 -15.51 10.35 -12.09
CA PRO A 69 -16.01 8.99 -12.25
C PRO A 69 -15.01 8.26 -13.15
N ALA A 70 -14.54 7.08 -12.73
CA ALA A 70 -13.80 6.22 -13.64
C ALA A 70 -14.60 6.22 -14.94
N LYS A 71 -14.04 6.87 -15.98
CA LYS A 71 -14.68 7.07 -17.28
C LYS A 71 -14.66 5.75 -18.05
N ASP A 72 -15.00 4.67 -17.37
CA ASP A 72 -14.95 3.31 -17.86
C ASP A 72 -16.22 2.56 -17.44
N SER A 73 -17.36 3.26 -17.42
CA SER A 73 -18.62 2.56 -17.63
C SER A 73 -18.80 2.42 -19.14
N LEU A 74 -18.63 1.20 -19.66
CA LEU A 74 -19.08 0.77 -20.99
C LEU A 74 -20.60 0.93 -21.22
N GLN A 75 -21.32 1.46 -20.23
CA GLN A 75 -22.76 1.68 -20.28
C GLN A 75 -23.07 3.03 -20.93
N PRO A 76 -23.97 3.08 -21.91
CA PRO A 76 -24.33 4.29 -22.62
C PRO A 76 -25.00 5.31 -21.68
N ASP A 77 -24.63 6.59 -21.82
CA ASP A 77 -25.20 7.71 -21.06
C ASP A 77 -26.70 7.84 -21.40
N PRO A 78 -27.61 7.78 -20.40
CA PRO A 78 -29.05 7.80 -20.65
C PRO A 78 -29.53 9.09 -21.33
N ASN A 79 -28.82 10.22 -21.14
CA ASN A 79 -29.13 11.47 -21.83
C ASN A 79 -28.73 11.42 -23.30
N VAL A 80 -27.58 10.81 -23.61
CA VAL A 80 -27.12 10.61 -24.99
C VAL A 80 -28.10 9.70 -25.73
N LEU A 81 -28.49 8.58 -25.12
CA LEU A 81 -29.47 7.65 -25.70
C LEU A 81 -30.85 8.29 -25.92
N ALA A 82 -31.29 9.14 -24.99
CA ALA A 82 -32.56 9.83 -25.12
C ALA A 82 -32.55 10.82 -26.30
N TRP A 83 -31.45 11.55 -26.50
CA TRP A 83 -31.28 12.42 -27.67
C TRP A 83 -31.12 11.64 -28.97
N GLU A 84 -30.40 10.52 -28.97
CA GLU A 84 -30.28 9.64 -30.13
C GLU A 84 -31.67 9.12 -30.55
N THR A 85 -32.48 8.69 -29.58
CA THR A 85 -33.87 8.27 -29.81
C THR A 85 -34.72 9.41 -30.33
N TYR A 86 -34.61 10.61 -29.73
CA TYR A 86 -35.37 11.80 -30.14
C TYR A 86 -35.04 12.26 -31.57
N THR A 87 -33.78 12.11 -31.98
CA THR A 87 -33.36 12.36 -33.37
C THR A 87 -33.68 11.22 -34.33
N GLN A 88 -34.33 10.15 -33.86
CA GLN A 88 -34.60 8.93 -34.64
C GLN A 88 -33.32 8.31 -35.22
N LYS A 89 -32.23 8.34 -34.44
CA LYS A 89 -30.89 7.86 -34.84
C LYS A 89 -30.28 8.58 -36.05
N LYS A 90 -30.76 9.78 -36.40
CA LYS A 90 -30.19 10.62 -37.47
C LYS A 90 -28.91 11.35 -37.07
N VAL A 91 -28.58 11.34 -35.78
CA VAL A 91 -27.40 12.01 -35.20
C VAL A 91 -26.60 10.98 -34.42
N THR A 92 -25.28 10.97 -34.59
CA THR A 92 -24.38 10.04 -33.90
C THR A 92 -24.27 10.36 -32.40
N GLN A 93 -24.07 9.32 -31.56
CA GLN A 93 -23.84 9.51 -30.12
C GLN A 93 -22.65 10.42 -29.84
N THR A 94 -21.57 10.32 -30.63
CA THR A 94 -20.39 11.21 -30.51
C THR A 94 -20.75 12.67 -30.74
N ALA A 95 -21.54 13.00 -31.76
CA ALA A 95 -21.98 14.37 -32.01
C ALA A 95 -22.88 14.89 -30.88
N ILE A 96 -23.77 14.03 -30.36
CA ILE A 96 -24.62 14.34 -29.19
C ILE A 96 -23.76 14.63 -27.95
N VAL A 97 -22.77 13.78 -27.63
CA VAL A 97 -21.83 14.01 -26.52
C VAL A 97 -21.11 15.35 -26.69
N ASN A 98 -20.60 15.64 -27.89
CA ASN A 98 -19.88 16.87 -28.16
C ASN A 98 -20.77 18.11 -28.01
N ALA A 99 -22.01 18.05 -28.49
CA ALA A 99 -22.96 19.16 -28.33
C ALA A 99 -23.39 19.36 -26.88
N LEU A 100 -23.70 18.29 -26.15
CA LEU A 100 -24.24 18.38 -24.79
C LEU A 100 -23.18 18.66 -23.72
N TYR A 101 -22.04 17.97 -23.78
CA TYR A 101 -21.04 18.00 -22.72
C TYR A 101 -19.79 18.81 -23.08
N ASN A 102 -19.40 18.83 -24.35
CA ASN A 102 -18.25 19.64 -24.82
C ASN A 102 -18.66 21.02 -25.34
N ARG A 103 -19.97 21.31 -25.38
CA ARG A 103 -20.57 22.57 -25.86
C ARG A 103 -20.12 22.93 -27.27
N ASP A 104 -20.06 21.95 -28.16
CA ASP A 104 -19.87 22.21 -29.58
C ASP A 104 -21.19 22.75 -30.19
N THR A 105 -21.37 24.07 -30.08
CA THR A 105 -22.57 24.79 -30.53
C THR A 105 -22.51 25.17 -32.02
N LYS A 106 -21.49 24.71 -32.75
CA LYS A 106 -21.26 25.09 -34.15
C LYS A 106 -22.24 24.37 -35.07
N ALA A 107 -22.62 25.02 -36.17
CA ALA A 107 -23.45 24.40 -37.21
C ALA A 107 -22.80 23.18 -37.89
N SER A 108 -21.48 22.98 -37.71
CA SER A 108 -20.76 21.77 -38.14
C SER A 108 -21.12 20.53 -37.31
N ASN A 109 -21.59 20.71 -36.08
CA ASN A 109 -22.01 19.60 -35.23
C ASN A 109 -23.33 19.00 -35.74
N GLU A 110 -23.42 17.67 -35.84
CA GLU A 110 -24.58 16.99 -36.40
C GLU A 110 -25.88 17.27 -35.64
N LEU A 111 -25.84 17.34 -34.30
CA LEU A 111 -27.02 17.61 -33.49
C LEU A 111 -27.53 19.03 -33.72
N VAL A 112 -26.62 19.99 -33.78
CA VAL A 112 -26.93 21.41 -33.99
C VAL A 112 -27.47 21.64 -35.39
N ARG A 113 -26.86 21.01 -36.40
CA ARG A 113 -27.32 21.05 -37.79
C ARG A 113 -28.70 20.43 -37.95
N TRP A 114 -28.92 19.25 -37.34
CA TRP A 114 -30.22 18.59 -37.33
C TRP A 114 -31.29 19.45 -36.66
N ALA A 115 -31.01 20.02 -35.48
CA ALA A 115 -31.96 20.85 -34.76
C ALA A 115 -32.29 22.12 -35.55
N THR A 116 -31.30 22.77 -36.14
CA THR A 116 -31.49 23.95 -37.02
C THR A 116 -32.40 23.63 -38.20
N ALA A 117 -32.15 22.51 -38.89
CA ALA A 117 -32.86 22.18 -40.14
C ALA A 117 -34.23 21.54 -39.91
N SER A 118 -34.39 20.75 -38.85
CA SER A 118 -35.51 19.82 -38.68
C SER A 118 -36.29 20.00 -37.38
N ASN A 119 -35.75 20.68 -36.37
CA ASN A 119 -36.44 20.87 -35.08
C ASN A 119 -35.99 22.15 -34.35
N PRO A 120 -36.47 23.33 -34.80
CA PRO A 120 -36.08 24.61 -34.19
C PRO A 120 -36.38 24.71 -32.69
N ALA A 121 -37.44 24.04 -32.21
CA ALA A 121 -37.77 24.00 -30.79
C ALA A 121 -36.68 23.28 -29.96
N ALA A 122 -36.07 22.22 -30.51
CA ALA A 122 -34.94 21.54 -29.89
C ALA A 122 -33.69 22.44 -29.86
N LEU A 123 -33.45 23.23 -30.91
CA LEU A 123 -32.35 24.19 -30.93
C LEU A 123 -32.55 25.29 -29.87
N THR A 124 -33.76 25.82 -29.71
CA THR A 124 -34.11 26.78 -28.66
C THR A 124 -33.80 26.21 -27.27
N TYR A 125 -34.20 24.96 -27.02
CA TYR A 125 -33.88 24.30 -25.75
C TYR A 125 -32.37 24.11 -25.55
N LEU A 126 -31.63 23.67 -26.57
CA LEU A 126 -30.17 23.49 -26.47
C LEU A 126 -29.47 24.80 -26.12
N ASN A 127 -29.88 25.91 -26.74
CA ASN A 127 -29.37 27.25 -26.44
C ASN A 127 -29.62 27.64 -24.97
N LEU A 128 -30.82 27.38 -24.44
CA LEU A 128 -31.10 27.59 -23.01
C LEU A 128 -30.19 26.71 -22.14
N ALA A 129 -30.08 25.42 -22.46
CA ALA A 129 -29.30 24.46 -21.67
C ALA A 129 -27.82 24.84 -21.62
N TRP A 130 -27.23 25.28 -22.74
CA TRP A 130 -25.84 25.75 -22.78
C TRP A 130 -25.64 27.02 -21.96
N ARG A 131 -26.55 28.00 -22.08
CA ARG A 131 -26.51 29.24 -21.28
C ARG A 131 -26.70 28.96 -19.78
N ALA A 132 -27.52 27.99 -19.43
CA ALA A 132 -27.73 27.52 -18.06
C ALA A 132 -26.47 26.87 -17.48
N GLU A 133 -25.76 26.06 -18.28
CA GLU A 133 -24.50 25.44 -17.85
C GLU A 133 -23.36 26.46 -17.73
N GLU A 134 -23.29 27.43 -18.64
CA GLU A 134 -22.32 28.53 -18.55
C GLU A 134 -22.55 29.40 -17.32
N ALA A 135 -23.82 29.63 -16.94
CA ALA A 135 -24.19 30.38 -15.76
C ALA A 135 -24.07 29.58 -14.45
N ALA A 136 -23.88 28.26 -14.52
CA ALA A 136 -23.77 27.42 -13.33
C ALA A 136 -22.47 27.75 -12.56
N PRO A 137 -22.52 27.79 -11.21
CA PRO A 137 -21.32 27.98 -10.39
C PRO A 137 -20.28 26.91 -10.69
N LYS A 138 -19.02 27.29 -10.89
CA LYS A 138 -17.92 26.35 -11.13
C LYS A 138 -17.26 26.00 -9.80
N PRO A 139 -16.87 24.73 -9.56
CA PRO A 139 -16.07 24.39 -8.39
C PRO A 139 -14.78 25.20 -8.40
N ARG A 140 -14.46 25.85 -7.28
CA ARG A 140 -13.12 26.44 -7.10
C ARG A 140 -12.11 25.33 -6.89
N ASN A 141 -10.86 25.66 -7.18
CA ASN A 141 -9.71 24.77 -7.04
C ASN A 141 -9.74 24.03 -5.69
N SER A 142 -9.64 22.70 -5.70
CA SER A 142 -9.71 21.85 -4.49
C SER A 142 -8.56 22.09 -3.51
N TRP A 143 -7.55 22.88 -3.90
CA TRP A 143 -6.40 23.27 -3.08
C TRP A 143 -6.58 24.62 -2.35
N GLU A 144 -7.64 25.39 -2.62
CA GLU A 144 -7.90 26.68 -1.97
C GLU A 144 -8.98 26.52 -0.88
N MET A 145 -8.58 26.17 0.35
CA MET A 145 -9.52 25.94 1.47
C MET A 145 -10.27 27.21 1.94
N ASP A 146 -9.78 28.42 1.63
CA ASP A 146 -10.31 29.69 2.18
C ASP A 146 -11.05 30.57 1.16
N ALA A 147 -11.49 29.99 0.05
CA ALA A 147 -12.23 30.73 -0.95
C ALA A 147 -13.65 31.11 -0.46
N THR A 148 -13.96 32.41 -0.45
CA THR A 148 -15.33 32.91 -0.18
C THR A 148 -16.34 32.21 -1.10
N PRO A 149 -17.45 31.64 -0.58
CA PRO A 149 -18.46 30.97 -1.41
C PRO A 149 -18.92 31.87 -2.54
N GLN A 150 -18.94 31.36 -3.78
CA GLN A 150 -19.44 32.13 -4.92
C GLN A 150 -20.91 32.47 -4.69
N ASP A 151 -21.29 33.74 -4.87
CA ASP A 151 -22.70 34.10 -4.84
C ASP A 151 -23.39 33.56 -6.11
N THR A 152 -24.29 32.61 -5.89
CA THR A 152 -25.04 31.93 -6.93
C THR A 152 -26.43 32.53 -7.12
N SER A 153 -26.81 33.58 -6.38
CA SER A 153 -28.11 34.27 -6.49
C SER A 153 -28.15 35.31 -7.62
N THR A 154 -27.52 35.00 -8.77
CA THR A 154 -27.30 35.98 -9.84
C THR A 154 -28.59 36.31 -10.62
N VAL A 155 -28.69 37.57 -11.07
CA VAL A 155 -29.75 38.03 -11.99
C VAL A 155 -29.83 37.12 -13.23
N ARG A 156 -28.68 36.67 -13.74
CA ARG A 156 -28.56 35.77 -14.90
C ARG A 156 -29.29 34.44 -14.69
N LEU A 157 -29.13 33.80 -13.53
CA LEU A 157 -29.81 32.53 -13.21
C LEU A 157 -31.32 32.71 -13.06
N THR A 158 -31.77 33.84 -12.48
CA THR A 158 -33.21 34.17 -12.39
C THR A 158 -33.83 34.40 -13.78
N ALA A 159 -33.12 35.08 -14.69
CA ALA A 159 -33.60 35.29 -16.05
C ALA A 159 -33.75 33.96 -16.82
N LEU A 160 -32.74 33.09 -16.73
CA LEU A 160 -32.77 31.76 -17.36
C LEU A 160 -33.87 30.87 -16.76
N LEU A 161 -34.15 30.98 -15.46
CA LEU A 161 -35.28 30.29 -14.83
C LEU A 161 -36.62 30.70 -15.44
N ASN A 162 -36.84 32.01 -15.64
CA ASN A 162 -38.07 32.49 -16.28
C ASN A 162 -38.18 32.02 -17.74
N GLU A 163 -37.06 32.02 -18.46
CA GLU A 163 -36.99 31.47 -19.82
C GLU A 163 -37.33 29.97 -19.86
N ALA A 164 -36.84 29.17 -18.90
CA ALA A 164 -37.18 27.77 -18.77
C ALA A 164 -38.69 27.54 -18.53
N ARG A 165 -39.32 28.35 -17.66
CA ARG A 165 -40.76 28.30 -17.38
C ARG A 165 -41.60 28.67 -18.60
N ALA A 166 -41.19 29.70 -19.35
CA ALA A 166 -41.84 30.09 -20.59
C ALA A 166 -41.73 28.97 -21.66
N GLY A 167 -40.55 28.37 -21.79
CA GLY A 167 -40.33 27.22 -22.68
C GLY A 167 -41.20 26.02 -22.35
N TYR A 168 -41.35 25.69 -21.05
CA TYR A 168 -42.25 24.64 -20.58
C TYR A 168 -43.71 24.90 -20.96
N ALA A 169 -44.19 26.14 -20.77
CA ALA A 169 -45.57 26.51 -21.06
C ALA A 169 -45.86 26.51 -22.58
N ALA A 170 -44.89 26.93 -23.39
CA ALA A 170 -45.04 27.04 -24.83
C ALA A 170 -44.97 25.70 -25.58
N THR A 171 -44.24 24.70 -25.05
CA THR A 171 -44.05 23.43 -25.75
C THR A 171 -45.14 22.38 -25.44
N GLN A 172 -45.53 21.65 -26.48
CA GLN A 172 -46.35 20.42 -26.38
C GLN A 172 -45.51 19.15 -26.60
N ASP A 173 -44.24 19.29 -26.99
CA ASP A 173 -43.33 18.15 -27.16
C ASP A 173 -42.94 17.59 -25.78
N GLY A 174 -43.36 16.36 -25.48
CA GLY A 174 -43.11 15.74 -24.18
C GLY A 174 -41.63 15.59 -23.80
N PHE A 175 -40.75 15.36 -24.78
CA PHE A 175 -39.30 15.24 -24.54
C PHE A 175 -38.70 16.59 -24.14
N LEU A 176 -39.07 17.67 -24.85
CA LEU A 176 -38.62 19.02 -24.51
C LEU A 176 -39.30 19.55 -23.24
N LYS A 177 -40.56 19.18 -22.99
CA LYS A 177 -41.32 19.62 -21.81
C LYS A 177 -40.69 19.13 -20.51
N GLU A 178 -40.33 17.85 -20.42
CA GLU A 178 -39.59 17.30 -19.28
C GLU A 178 -38.26 18.03 -19.05
N ARG A 179 -37.57 18.37 -20.15
CA ARG A 179 -36.28 19.06 -20.14
C ARG A 179 -36.37 20.51 -19.64
N TYR A 180 -37.37 21.26 -20.08
CA TYR A 180 -37.64 22.59 -19.53
C TYR A 180 -38.05 22.52 -18.06
N ALA A 181 -38.86 21.55 -17.66
CA ALA A 181 -39.23 21.35 -16.25
C ALA A 181 -37.99 21.09 -15.38
N PHE A 182 -37.08 20.20 -15.82
CA PHE A 182 -35.81 19.97 -15.14
C PHE A 182 -34.95 21.23 -15.03
N GLN A 183 -34.80 22.00 -16.13
CA GLN A 183 -34.03 23.25 -16.10
C GLN A 183 -34.64 24.25 -15.12
N ALA A 184 -35.97 24.39 -15.06
CA ALA A 184 -36.63 25.27 -14.10
C ALA A 184 -36.31 24.87 -12.65
N VAL A 185 -36.41 23.58 -12.30
CA VAL A 185 -36.06 23.08 -10.96
C VAL A 185 -34.57 23.30 -10.65
N LYS A 186 -33.66 22.94 -11.58
CA LYS A 186 -32.20 23.11 -11.45
C LYS A 186 -31.84 24.58 -11.24
N LEU A 187 -32.33 25.48 -12.08
CA LEU A 187 -31.99 26.91 -12.06
C LEU A 187 -32.50 27.59 -10.79
N ALA A 188 -33.70 27.25 -10.32
CA ALA A 188 -34.22 27.75 -9.04
C ALA A 188 -33.32 27.32 -7.85
N ALA A 189 -32.89 26.06 -7.81
CA ALA A 189 -31.98 25.57 -6.79
C ALA A 189 -30.59 26.25 -6.86
N LEU A 190 -30.02 26.41 -8.06
CA LEU A 190 -28.75 27.12 -8.25
C LEU A 190 -28.85 28.60 -7.83
N ALA A 191 -29.99 29.24 -8.07
CA ALA A 191 -30.28 30.60 -7.64
C ALA A 191 -30.58 30.73 -6.13
N LYS A 192 -30.42 29.66 -5.35
CA LYS A 192 -30.77 29.57 -3.91
C LYS A 192 -32.25 29.85 -3.59
N LYS A 193 -33.14 29.72 -4.58
CA LYS A 193 -34.60 29.84 -4.40
C LYS A 193 -35.18 28.47 -4.08
N TYR A 194 -34.80 27.91 -2.93
CA TYR A 194 -35.07 26.51 -2.59
C TYR A 194 -36.56 26.20 -2.50
N GLU A 195 -37.37 27.05 -1.86
CA GLU A 195 -38.83 26.86 -1.83
C GLU A 195 -39.45 26.90 -3.23
N GLN A 196 -39.01 27.84 -4.07
CA GLN A 196 -39.48 27.90 -5.46
C GLN A 196 -39.07 26.65 -6.24
N SER A 197 -37.87 26.11 -6.04
CA SER A 197 -37.42 24.87 -6.66
C SER A 197 -38.32 23.69 -6.30
N ARG A 198 -38.74 23.61 -5.02
CA ARG A 198 -39.67 22.57 -4.54
C ARG A 198 -41.03 22.66 -5.24
N VAL A 199 -41.63 23.86 -5.22
CA VAL A 199 -42.92 24.13 -5.88
C VAL A 199 -42.86 23.82 -7.38
N LEU A 200 -41.81 24.24 -8.07
CA LEU A 200 -41.66 23.99 -9.51
C LEU A 200 -41.55 22.50 -9.86
N TYR A 201 -40.99 21.66 -8.99
CA TYR A 201 -41.02 20.22 -9.21
C TYR A 201 -42.46 19.68 -9.15
N ASP A 202 -43.21 20.08 -8.13
CA ASP A 202 -44.59 19.63 -7.93
C ASP A 202 -45.53 20.13 -9.04
N GLU A 203 -45.30 21.34 -9.58
CA GLU A 203 -46.10 21.92 -10.66
C GLU A 203 -45.70 21.44 -12.06
N LEU A 204 -44.40 21.27 -12.33
CA LEU A 204 -43.89 21.09 -13.69
C LEU A 204 -43.39 19.66 -13.98
N VAL A 205 -42.89 18.94 -12.97
CA VAL A 205 -42.29 17.60 -13.16
C VAL A 205 -43.26 16.51 -12.71
N ARG A 206 -43.84 16.64 -11.51
CA ARG A 206 -44.76 15.63 -10.95
C ARG A 206 -45.96 15.31 -11.86
N PRO A 207 -46.60 16.28 -12.55
CA PRO A 207 -47.77 16.01 -13.40
C PRO A 207 -47.44 15.45 -14.80
N LEU A 208 -46.16 15.35 -15.17
CA LEU A 208 -45.78 14.82 -16.49
C LEU A 208 -46.26 13.37 -16.66
N SER A 209 -46.92 13.10 -17.77
CA SER A 209 -47.46 11.77 -18.11
C SER A 209 -46.38 10.77 -18.51
N LYS A 210 -45.24 11.26 -19.01
CA LYS A 210 -44.04 10.46 -19.31
C LYS A 210 -42.86 11.03 -18.53
N LYS A 211 -42.22 10.19 -17.73
CA LYS A 211 -41.04 10.53 -16.92
C LYS A 211 -39.87 9.64 -17.32
N THR A 212 -38.69 10.23 -17.41
CA THR A 212 -37.42 9.56 -17.69
C THR A 212 -36.44 9.82 -16.55
N PHE A 213 -35.19 9.40 -16.70
CA PHE A 213 -34.09 9.69 -15.77
C PHE A 213 -33.96 11.19 -15.44
N LEU A 214 -34.44 12.09 -16.30
CA LEU A 214 -34.35 13.53 -16.08
C LEU A 214 -35.35 14.04 -15.02
N SER A 215 -36.53 13.42 -14.92
CA SER A 215 -37.45 13.66 -13.81
C SER A 215 -36.84 13.28 -12.46
N ASP A 216 -35.97 12.26 -12.44
CA ASP A 216 -35.22 11.89 -11.23
C ASP A 216 -34.06 12.83 -10.93
N TRP A 217 -33.41 13.38 -11.95
CA TRP A 217 -32.44 14.46 -11.75
C TRP A 217 -33.11 15.71 -11.18
N ALA A 218 -34.34 16.02 -11.61
CA ALA A 218 -35.13 17.09 -11.02
C ALA A 218 -35.49 16.77 -9.55
N TYR A 219 -35.83 15.51 -9.26
CA TYR A 219 -36.14 15.09 -7.89
C TYR A 219 -34.91 15.12 -6.97
N SER A 220 -33.73 14.84 -7.48
CA SER A 220 -32.46 15.05 -6.77
C SER A 220 -32.23 16.52 -6.39
N ARG A 221 -32.56 17.46 -7.30
CA ARG A 221 -32.53 18.90 -7.00
C ARG A 221 -33.59 19.30 -5.99
N HIS A 222 -34.80 18.74 -6.09
CA HIS A 222 -35.86 18.91 -5.11
C HIS A 222 -35.41 18.46 -3.71
N ALA A 223 -34.82 17.28 -3.58
CA ALA A 223 -34.31 16.75 -2.31
C ALA A 223 -33.24 17.68 -1.68
N GLY A 224 -32.32 18.19 -2.49
CA GLY A 224 -31.34 19.19 -2.05
C GLY A 224 -31.98 20.51 -1.59
N ALA A 225 -33.04 20.97 -2.26
CA ALA A 225 -33.80 22.14 -1.85
C ALA A 225 -34.58 21.90 -0.55
N THR A 226 -35.22 20.74 -0.38
CA THR A 226 -35.88 20.30 0.86
C THR A 226 -34.90 20.28 2.04
N MET A 227 -33.68 19.80 1.81
CA MET A 227 -32.63 19.83 2.83
C MET A 227 -32.21 21.25 3.19
N ALA A 228 -32.04 22.13 2.19
CA ALA A 228 -31.59 23.51 2.39
C ALA A 228 -32.60 24.37 3.17
N VAL A 229 -33.89 24.06 3.10
CA VAL A 229 -34.94 24.73 3.89
C VAL A 229 -35.14 24.12 5.30
N GLY A 230 -34.35 23.10 5.65
CA GLY A 230 -34.31 22.52 7.00
C GLY A 230 -35.18 21.28 7.24
N ASP A 231 -35.94 20.80 6.23
CA ASP A 231 -36.76 19.59 6.36
C ASP A 231 -35.92 18.32 6.11
N THR A 232 -35.02 18.03 7.04
CA THR A 232 -34.05 16.94 6.89
C THR A 232 -34.72 15.56 6.81
N ALA A 233 -35.83 15.33 7.53
CA ALA A 233 -36.50 14.02 7.53
C ALA A 233 -37.08 13.71 6.14
N ARG A 234 -37.75 14.69 5.53
CA ARG A 234 -38.24 14.57 4.17
C ARG A 234 -37.07 14.46 3.19
N ALA A 235 -36.01 15.26 3.34
CA ALA A 235 -34.85 15.18 2.46
C ALA A 235 -34.20 13.79 2.45
N ILE A 236 -34.07 13.11 3.60
CA ILE A 236 -33.59 11.72 3.67
C ILE A 236 -34.47 10.79 2.82
N TYR A 237 -35.78 10.88 2.96
CA TYR A 237 -36.71 10.10 2.15
C TYR A 237 -36.56 10.39 0.65
N GLU A 238 -36.52 11.67 0.26
CA GLU A 238 -36.44 12.07 -1.14
C GLU A 238 -35.10 11.63 -1.77
N PHE A 239 -33.98 11.80 -1.05
CA PHE A 239 -32.69 11.28 -1.48
C PHE A 239 -32.66 9.75 -1.54
N ALA A 240 -33.35 9.05 -0.63
CA ALA A 240 -33.47 7.59 -0.68
C ALA A 240 -34.17 7.11 -1.95
N GLN A 241 -35.22 7.79 -2.41
CA GLN A 241 -35.86 7.40 -3.67
C GLN A 241 -34.97 7.72 -4.89
N VAL A 242 -34.22 8.83 -4.86
CA VAL A 242 -33.21 9.13 -5.89
C VAL A 242 -32.14 8.04 -5.91
N PHE A 243 -31.67 7.64 -4.73
CA PHE A 243 -30.68 6.60 -4.57
C PHE A 243 -31.19 5.25 -5.10
N ASP A 244 -32.43 4.87 -4.82
CA ASP A 244 -33.02 3.62 -5.28
C ASP A 244 -33.22 3.59 -6.80
N ARG A 245 -33.92 4.59 -7.37
CA ARG A 245 -34.39 4.53 -8.76
C ARG A 245 -33.50 5.22 -9.79
N CYS A 246 -32.51 6.02 -9.38
CA CYS A 246 -31.67 6.80 -10.29
C CYS A 246 -30.17 6.48 -10.14
N PRO A 247 -29.66 5.40 -10.77
CA PRO A 247 -28.25 5.04 -10.70
C PRO A 247 -27.28 6.18 -11.06
N SER A 248 -27.65 7.03 -12.03
CA SER A 248 -26.85 8.19 -12.46
C SER A 248 -26.76 9.34 -11.44
N ARG A 249 -27.53 9.27 -10.34
CA ARG A 249 -27.55 10.26 -9.24
C ARG A 249 -27.43 9.63 -7.85
N ARG A 250 -27.15 8.32 -7.79
CA ARG A 250 -27.02 7.56 -6.54
C ARG A 250 -25.90 8.14 -5.67
N ARG A 251 -24.76 8.47 -6.29
CA ARG A 251 -23.59 9.08 -5.60
C ARG A 251 -23.93 10.45 -5.04
N GLU A 252 -24.59 11.30 -5.82
CA GLU A 252 -24.99 12.63 -5.37
C GLU A 252 -26.02 12.59 -4.24
N ALA A 253 -26.93 11.61 -4.25
CA ALA A 253 -27.88 11.41 -3.15
C ALA A 253 -27.18 10.97 -1.86
N GLU A 254 -26.27 10.00 -1.93
CA GLU A 254 -25.42 9.56 -0.82
C GLU A 254 -24.59 10.72 -0.26
N ALA A 255 -23.86 11.41 -1.14
CA ALA A 255 -22.95 12.47 -0.78
C ALA A 255 -23.68 13.63 -0.13
N SER A 256 -24.88 13.96 -0.60
CA SER A 256 -25.70 15.05 -0.05
C SER A 256 -26.06 14.83 1.42
N LEU A 257 -26.22 13.58 1.89
CA LEU A 257 -26.39 13.32 3.32
C LEU A 257 -25.05 13.31 4.05
N ARG A 258 -24.04 12.68 3.45
CA ARG A 258 -22.74 12.44 4.07
C ARG A 258 -21.99 13.72 4.41
N ILE A 259 -21.89 14.66 3.47
CA ILE A 259 -21.09 15.90 3.63
C ILE A 259 -21.60 16.78 4.77
N TYR A 260 -22.89 16.71 5.09
CA TYR A 260 -23.51 17.43 6.20
C TYR A 260 -23.65 16.59 7.47
N GLY A 261 -23.10 15.37 7.50
CA GLY A 261 -23.20 14.49 8.67
C GLY A 261 -24.63 14.03 8.97
N ILE A 262 -25.54 14.08 7.99
CA ILE A 262 -26.94 13.67 8.17
C ILE A 262 -27.03 12.14 8.20
N ARG A 263 -27.76 11.61 9.17
CA ARG A 263 -27.92 10.18 9.46
C ARG A 263 -29.40 9.82 9.56
N PHE A 264 -29.69 8.53 9.74
CA PHE A 264 -31.06 8.03 9.78
C PHE A 264 -31.93 8.80 10.78
N ARG A 265 -33.16 9.13 10.36
CA ARG A 265 -34.21 9.71 11.21
C ARG A 265 -35.48 8.92 10.95
N GLU A 266 -36.06 8.35 12.00
CA GLU A 266 -37.26 7.50 11.89
C GLU A 266 -38.42 8.22 11.17
N LYS A 267 -38.59 9.52 11.41
CA LYS A 267 -39.58 10.37 10.73
C LYS A 267 -39.49 10.37 9.20
N ALA A 268 -38.34 10.01 8.60
CA ALA A 268 -38.23 9.86 7.16
C ALA A 268 -39.17 8.75 6.62
N LEU A 269 -39.49 7.75 7.44
CA LEU A 269 -40.38 6.64 7.09
C LEU A 269 -41.84 7.07 6.95
N ASP A 270 -42.26 8.17 7.59
CA ASP A 270 -43.61 8.72 7.52
C ASP A 270 -43.96 9.22 6.10
N TYR A 271 -42.95 9.53 5.29
CA TYR A 271 -43.12 9.98 3.91
C TYR A 271 -43.18 8.82 2.90
N CYS A 272 -42.89 7.58 3.34
CA CYS A 272 -42.87 6.41 2.48
C CYS A 272 -44.28 5.84 2.28
N ALA A 273 -44.67 5.61 1.03
CA ALA A 273 -45.98 5.07 0.66
C ALA A 273 -46.07 3.53 0.78
N ASN A 274 -44.94 2.83 0.71
CA ASN A 274 -44.91 1.36 0.68
C ASN A 274 -43.59 0.79 1.23
N ASN A 275 -43.52 -0.54 1.36
CA ASN A 275 -42.35 -1.22 1.92
C ASN A 275 -41.08 -1.06 1.07
N HIS A 276 -41.21 -0.95 -0.25
CA HIS A 276 -40.06 -0.74 -1.14
C HIS A 276 -39.40 0.63 -0.87
N GLU A 277 -40.21 1.69 -0.73
CA GLU A 277 -39.70 3.03 -0.39
C GLU A 277 -39.06 3.08 1.01
N LYS A 278 -39.64 2.37 1.99
CA LYS A 278 -39.03 2.23 3.33
C LYS A 278 -37.69 1.50 3.26
N ALA A 279 -37.61 0.41 2.50
CA ALA A 279 -36.37 -0.33 2.29
C ALA A 279 -35.30 0.54 1.60
N ALA A 280 -35.68 1.42 0.68
CA ALA A 280 -34.77 2.39 0.06
C ALA A 280 -34.17 3.38 1.09
N VAL A 281 -34.97 3.86 2.05
CA VAL A 281 -34.47 4.71 3.15
C VAL A 281 -33.41 3.98 3.97
N TYR A 282 -33.70 2.72 4.34
CA TYR A 282 -32.75 1.90 5.07
C TYR A 282 -31.48 1.61 4.26
N ALA A 283 -31.59 1.31 2.96
CA ALA A 283 -30.44 1.04 2.09
C ALA A 283 -29.51 2.25 1.98
N LEU A 284 -30.05 3.45 1.76
CA LEU A 284 -29.24 4.68 1.73
C LEU A 284 -28.56 4.94 3.08
N CYS A 285 -29.27 4.73 4.19
CA CYS A 285 -28.71 4.97 5.53
C CYS A 285 -27.67 3.92 5.94
N ALA A 286 -27.82 2.67 5.50
CA ALA A 286 -26.90 1.57 5.79
C ALA A 286 -25.47 1.80 5.24
N ILE A 287 -25.35 2.55 4.15
CA ILE A 287 -24.06 2.86 3.52
C ILE A 287 -23.45 4.19 4.00
N GLN A 288 -24.08 4.90 4.93
CA GLN A 288 -23.54 6.16 5.48
C GLN A 288 -22.43 5.89 6.51
N PRO A 289 -21.43 6.78 6.65
CA PRO A 289 -20.35 6.61 7.62
C PRO A 289 -20.83 6.69 9.08
N LYS A 290 -20.13 6.00 9.98
CA LYS A 290 -20.36 6.02 11.44
C LYS A 290 -21.76 5.51 11.86
N GLN A 291 -22.35 4.61 11.08
CA GLN A 291 -23.60 3.92 11.43
C GLN A 291 -23.44 2.42 11.26
N ASP A 292 -23.98 1.65 12.19
CA ASP A 292 -24.02 0.18 12.10
C ASP A 292 -25.14 -0.23 11.13
N ALA A 293 -24.82 -1.10 10.17
CA ALA A 293 -25.73 -1.41 9.08
C ALA A 293 -26.66 -2.57 9.38
N LEU A 294 -26.35 -3.44 10.35
CA LEU A 294 -27.13 -4.63 10.65
C LEU A 294 -28.61 -4.31 11.00
N PRO A 295 -28.94 -3.29 11.83
CA PRO A 295 -30.34 -2.94 12.08
C PRO A 295 -31.09 -2.56 10.80
N PHE A 296 -30.44 -1.82 9.89
CA PHE A 296 -31.03 -1.44 8.62
C PHE A 296 -31.15 -2.62 7.66
N LEU A 297 -30.17 -3.51 7.65
CA LEU A 297 -30.17 -4.72 6.82
C LEU A 297 -31.32 -5.67 7.20
N LYS A 298 -31.58 -5.85 8.50
CA LYS A 298 -32.74 -6.61 9.00
C LYS A 298 -34.06 -6.03 8.47
N GLU A 299 -34.23 -4.71 8.51
CA GLU A 299 -35.42 -4.06 7.98
C GLU A 299 -35.52 -4.15 6.45
N MET A 300 -34.40 -4.05 5.72
CA MET A 300 -34.38 -4.24 4.27
C MET A 300 -34.86 -5.64 3.88
N VAL A 301 -34.35 -6.68 4.54
CA VAL A 301 -34.79 -8.07 4.30
C VAL A 301 -36.27 -8.25 4.63
N ARG A 302 -36.73 -7.71 5.76
CA ARG A 302 -38.14 -7.82 6.18
C ARG A 302 -39.11 -7.12 5.22
N LEU A 303 -38.72 -5.95 4.69
CA LEU A 303 -39.60 -5.09 3.90
C LEU A 303 -39.54 -5.37 2.40
N ASN A 304 -38.35 -5.63 1.86
CA ASN A 304 -38.12 -5.85 0.44
C ASN A 304 -36.90 -6.78 0.23
N PRO A 305 -37.06 -8.11 0.39
CA PRO A 305 -35.97 -9.08 0.27
C PRO A 305 -35.37 -9.16 -1.15
N GLU A 306 -36.02 -8.57 -2.15
CA GLU A 306 -35.51 -8.48 -3.52
C GLU A 306 -34.64 -7.23 -3.77
N ASN A 307 -34.41 -6.40 -2.75
CA ASN A 307 -33.58 -5.21 -2.91
C ASN A 307 -32.14 -5.60 -3.31
N PRO A 308 -31.61 -5.08 -4.44
CA PRO A 308 -30.33 -5.52 -4.99
C PRO A 308 -29.11 -5.14 -4.14
N LEU A 309 -29.28 -4.30 -3.10
CA LEU A 309 -28.20 -3.83 -2.24
C LEU A 309 -28.07 -4.62 -0.93
N ILE A 310 -28.96 -5.59 -0.65
CA ILE A 310 -28.91 -6.38 0.60
C ILE A 310 -27.55 -7.09 0.74
N GLU A 311 -27.12 -7.83 -0.27
CA GLU A 311 -25.85 -8.56 -0.23
C GLU A 311 -24.64 -7.60 -0.17
N LEU A 312 -24.73 -6.45 -0.86
CA LEU A 312 -23.72 -5.40 -0.80
C LEU A 312 -23.56 -4.85 0.62
N VAL A 313 -24.67 -4.53 1.28
CA VAL A 313 -24.68 -4.00 2.64
C VAL A 313 -24.08 -5.03 3.60
N MET A 314 -24.41 -6.32 3.44
CA MET A 314 -23.80 -7.40 4.23
C MET A 314 -22.28 -7.47 4.04
N ALA A 315 -21.81 -7.53 2.79
CA ALA A 315 -20.38 -7.63 2.52
C ALA A 315 -19.60 -6.39 3.01
N ARG A 316 -20.16 -5.19 2.78
CA ARG A 316 -19.64 -3.92 3.28
C ARG A 316 -19.52 -3.94 4.81
N GLU A 317 -20.51 -4.52 5.49
CA GLU A 317 -20.54 -4.59 6.93
C GLU A 317 -19.51 -5.56 7.51
N ILE A 318 -19.27 -6.70 6.84
CA ILE A 318 -18.15 -7.60 7.16
C ILE A 318 -16.84 -6.81 7.04
N ASN A 319 -16.58 -6.19 5.88
CA ASN A 319 -15.32 -5.48 5.62
C ASN A 319 -15.08 -4.30 6.57
N ARG A 320 -16.14 -3.56 6.93
CA ARG A 320 -16.01 -2.47 7.90
C ARG A 320 -15.56 -2.98 9.27
N ASN A 321 -16.10 -4.10 9.71
CA ASN A 321 -15.74 -4.67 11.01
C ASN A 321 -14.39 -5.38 10.97
N GLU A 322 -13.98 -5.97 9.84
CA GLU A 322 -12.62 -6.46 9.63
C GLU A 322 -11.56 -5.36 9.78
N TYR A 323 -11.85 -4.15 9.28
CA TYR A 323 -10.96 -3.00 9.48
C TYR A 323 -10.71 -2.69 10.96
N TYR A 324 -11.72 -2.82 11.82
CA TYR A 324 -11.50 -2.65 13.27
C TYR A 324 -10.83 -3.88 13.89
N PHE A 325 -11.19 -5.07 13.43
CA PHE A 325 -10.73 -6.33 14.01
C PHE A 325 -9.25 -6.64 13.76
N PHE A 326 -8.76 -6.46 12.53
CA PHE A 326 -7.39 -6.81 12.14
C PHE A 326 -6.37 -5.67 12.29
N GLN A 327 -6.81 -4.44 12.52
CA GLN A 327 -5.90 -3.30 12.57
C GLN A 327 -5.19 -3.21 13.93
N ASP A 328 -3.89 -3.50 13.92
CA ASP A 328 -3.04 -3.37 15.12
C ASP A 328 -2.48 -1.95 15.33
N GLY A 329 -2.70 -1.04 14.38
CA GLY A 329 -2.21 0.35 14.39
C GLY A 329 -3.26 1.39 14.76
N ALA A 330 -2.84 2.67 14.81
CA ALA A 330 -3.78 3.79 14.85
C ALA A 330 -4.77 3.71 13.67
N PRO A 331 -6.01 4.23 13.80
CA PRO A 331 -6.89 4.38 12.65
C PRO A 331 -6.10 5.08 11.55
N LEU A 332 -6.21 4.55 10.32
CA LEU A 332 -5.50 5.10 9.17
C LEU A 332 -5.58 6.62 9.13
N TYR A 333 -6.75 7.19 9.46
CA TYR A 333 -6.92 8.63 9.60
C TYR A 333 -7.99 9.01 10.63
N GLY A 334 -7.72 10.07 11.40
CA GLY A 334 -8.52 10.56 12.52
C GLY A 334 -7.60 10.95 13.68
N TYR A 335 -6.95 12.11 13.57
CA TYR A 335 -6.09 12.65 14.62
C TYR A 335 -6.59 14.05 15.00
N ASP A 336 -7.56 14.10 15.90
CA ASP A 336 -7.59 15.18 16.87
C ASP A 336 -6.45 14.93 17.86
N GLU A 337 -5.27 15.51 17.58
CA GLU A 337 -4.08 15.38 18.43
C GLU A 337 -4.33 15.89 19.86
N THR A 338 -5.31 16.77 20.05
CA THR A 338 -5.59 17.42 21.34
C THR A 338 -6.46 16.52 22.23
N SER A 339 -7.51 15.89 21.68
CA SER A 339 -8.42 15.04 22.47
C SER A 339 -8.21 13.53 22.34
N ARG A 340 -7.53 13.07 21.27
CA ARG A 340 -7.41 11.65 20.88
C ARG A 340 -8.76 10.91 20.76
N ALA A 341 -9.87 11.63 20.62
CA ALA A 341 -11.22 11.04 20.65
C ALA A 341 -11.43 10.00 19.53
N ASP A 342 -10.88 10.23 18.35
CA ASP A 342 -10.97 9.29 17.22
C ASP A 342 -10.21 7.98 17.51
N SER A 343 -9.04 8.06 18.15
CA SER A 343 -8.27 6.88 18.56
C SER A 343 -9.00 6.05 19.62
N LEU A 344 -9.60 6.70 20.63
CA LEU A 344 -10.37 6.01 21.66
C LEU A 344 -11.61 5.31 21.08
N ARG A 345 -12.33 5.99 20.17
CA ARG A 345 -13.47 5.39 19.47
C ARG A 345 -13.06 4.20 18.62
N PHE A 346 -11.91 4.27 17.95
CA PHE A 346 -11.36 3.16 17.17
C PHE A 346 -11.09 1.94 18.06
N VAL A 347 -10.39 2.13 19.18
CA VAL A 347 -10.09 1.06 20.15
C VAL A 347 -11.37 0.44 20.72
N ASN A 348 -12.39 1.25 21.02
CA ASN A 348 -13.67 0.72 21.47
C ASN A 348 -14.33 -0.14 20.39
N ARG A 349 -14.36 0.32 19.13
CA ARG A 349 -14.89 -0.47 18.01
C ARG A 349 -14.13 -1.77 17.78
N GLN A 350 -12.81 -1.77 17.93
CA GLN A 350 -12.00 -2.99 17.85
C GLN A 350 -12.42 -4.03 18.91
N LYS A 351 -12.73 -3.59 20.14
CA LYS A 351 -13.22 -4.47 21.21
C LYS A 351 -14.65 -4.98 20.96
N GLU A 352 -15.49 -4.18 20.33
CA GLU A 352 -16.88 -4.53 19.99
C GLU A 352 -17.00 -5.44 18.76
N ALA A 353 -15.98 -5.46 17.89
CA ALA A 353 -16.04 -6.16 16.60
C ALA A 353 -16.36 -7.67 16.73
N PRO A 354 -15.78 -8.44 17.68
CA PRO A 354 -16.14 -9.85 17.86
C PRO A 354 -17.62 -10.07 18.18
N ASP A 355 -18.19 -9.33 19.12
CA ASP A 355 -19.60 -9.43 19.48
C ASP A 355 -20.52 -9.03 18.32
N TYR A 356 -20.08 -8.08 17.50
CA TYR A 356 -20.81 -7.67 16.31
C TYR A 356 -20.74 -8.73 15.20
N PHE A 357 -19.60 -9.43 15.03
CA PHE A 357 -19.49 -10.54 14.10
C PHE A 357 -20.45 -11.69 14.44
N GLU A 358 -20.67 -11.99 15.72
CA GLU A 358 -21.65 -13.01 16.12
C GLU A 358 -23.09 -12.63 15.74
N GLN A 359 -23.43 -11.34 15.82
CA GLN A 359 -24.73 -10.84 15.38
C GLN A 359 -24.88 -10.92 13.85
N LEU A 360 -23.83 -10.56 13.10
CA LEU A 360 -23.80 -10.73 11.65
C LEU A 360 -23.89 -12.19 11.24
N ARG A 361 -23.21 -13.08 11.95
CA ARG A 361 -23.19 -14.52 11.72
C ARG A 361 -24.58 -15.11 11.88
N SER A 362 -25.22 -14.81 13.01
CA SER A 362 -26.57 -15.27 13.32
C SER A 362 -27.56 -14.82 12.25
N PHE A 363 -27.47 -13.55 11.84
CA PHE A 363 -28.31 -13.00 10.76
C PHE A 363 -28.02 -13.63 9.40
N ALA A 364 -26.75 -13.88 9.06
CA ALA A 364 -26.36 -14.51 7.80
C ALA A 364 -26.87 -15.95 7.71
N LEU A 365 -26.81 -16.71 8.81
CA LEU A 365 -27.33 -18.07 8.87
C LEU A 365 -28.86 -18.10 8.69
N GLU A 366 -29.59 -17.25 9.43
CA GLU A 366 -31.04 -17.09 9.26
C GLU A 366 -31.38 -16.69 7.82
N SER A 367 -30.58 -15.81 7.22
CA SER A 367 -30.75 -15.38 5.83
C SER A 367 -30.50 -16.50 4.82
N ALA A 368 -29.56 -17.40 5.09
CA ALA A 368 -29.29 -18.57 4.24
C ALA A 368 -30.45 -19.56 4.19
N GLU A 369 -31.24 -19.62 5.27
CA GLU A 369 -32.42 -20.48 5.40
C GLU A 369 -33.72 -19.79 4.94
N THR A 370 -33.67 -18.47 4.74
CA THR A 370 -34.82 -17.67 4.34
C THR A 370 -35.10 -17.80 2.83
N LYS A 371 -36.13 -18.55 2.46
CA LYS A 371 -36.51 -18.76 1.04
C LYS A 371 -36.77 -17.49 0.23
N ALA A 372 -37.19 -16.40 0.89
CA ALA A 372 -37.45 -15.12 0.25
C ALA A 372 -36.15 -14.43 -0.19
N LEU A 373 -35.03 -14.68 0.52
CA LEU A 373 -33.71 -14.26 0.11
C LEU A 373 -33.18 -15.28 -0.90
N LYS A 374 -33.03 -14.83 -2.15
CA LYS A 374 -32.36 -15.59 -3.19
C LYS A 374 -30.87 -15.73 -2.84
N ASN A 375 -30.15 -16.62 -3.52
CA ASN A 375 -28.69 -16.81 -3.38
C ASN A 375 -28.20 -17.34 -2.00
N PRO A 376 -28.66 -18.53 -1.56
CA PRO A 376 -28.17 -19.16 -0.32
C PRO A 376 -26.65 -19.40 -0.32
N ALA A 377 -26.04 -19.53 -1.51
CA ALA A 377 -24.59 -19.66 -1.66
C ALA A 377 -23.85 -18.48 -1.00
N PHE A 378 -24.30 -17.25 -1.20
CA PHE A 378 -23.68 -16.05 -0.62
C PHE A 378 -23.81 -16.05 0.90
N TRP A 379 -25.01 -16.31 1.42
CA TRP A 379 -25.29 -16.27 2.85
C TRP A 379 -24.57 -17.37 3.64
N TYR A 380 -24.51 -18.60 3.12
CA TYR A 380 -23.67 -19.65 3.71
C TYR A 380 -22.17 -19.30 3.63
N THR A 381 -21.71 -18.64 2.55
CA THR A 381 -20.32 -18.17 2.44
C THR A 381 -19.99 -17.06 3.45
N ALA A 382 -20.94 -16.15 3.72
CA ALA A 382 -20.80 -15.12 4.75
C ALA A 382 -20.81 -15.73 6.16
N THR A 383 -21.70 -16.70 6.40
CA THR A 383 -21.79 -17.43 7.68
C THR A 383 -20.49 -18.17 7.97
N ALA A 384 -20.00 -18.97 7.02
CA ALA A 384 -18.76 -19.72 7.15
C ALA A 384 -17.55 -18.82 7.41
N TYR A 385 -17.52 -17.64 6.80
CA TYR A 385 -16.47 -16.67 7.04
C TYR A 385 -16.48 -16.13 8.48
N LEU A 386 -17.67 -15.82 8.99
CA LEU A 386 -17.83 -15.30 10.34
C LEU A 386 -17.56 -16.40 11.39
N ASP A 387 -17.94 -17.66 11.11
CA ASP A 387 -17.49 -18.82 11.91
C ASP A 387 -15.96 -18.93 11.95
N TYR A 388 -15.29 -18.74 10.80
CA TYR A 388 -13.82 -18.76 10.72
C TYR A 388 -13.18 -17.66 11.57
N LEU A 389 -13.69 -16.42 11.49
CA LEU A 389 -13.22 -15.31 12.33
C LEU A 389 -13.44 -15.57 13.83
N GLY A 390 -14.58 -16.18 14.18
CA GLY A 390 -14.89 -16.65 15.53
C GLY A 390 -14.11 -17.90 15.98
N LYS A 391 -13.25 -18.45 15.12
CA LYS A 391 -12.48 -19.69 15.32
C LYS A 391 -13.34 -20.95 15.51
N ALA A 392 -14.61 -20.91 15.13
CA ALA A 392 -15.52 -22.04 15.11
C ALA A 392 -15.29 -22.90 13.84
N TYR A 393 -14.09 -23.46 13.69
CA TYR A 393 -13.64 -24.08 12.44
C TYR A 393 -14.50 -25.26 11.96
N ALA A 394 -15.11 -26.02 12.88
CA ALA A 394 -16.04 -27.09 12.53
C ALA A 394 -17.33 -26.54 11.88
N ASP A 395 -17.89 -25.46 12.43
CA ASP A 395 -19.06 -24.79 11.87
C ASP A 395 -18.72 -24.08 10.56
N ALA A 396 -17.56 -23.42 10.50
CA ALA A 396 -17.04 -22.81 9.29
C ALA A 396 -16.97 -23.83 8.15
N LYS A 397 -16.42 -25.03 8.44
CA LYS A 397 -16.37 -26.13 7.47
C LYS A 397 -17.78 -26.54 7.01
N LYS A 398 -18.68 -26.78 7.96
CA LYS A 398 -20.06 -27.21 7.69
C LYS A 398 -20.78 -26.21 6.77
N HIS A 399 -20.75 -24.93 7.10
CA HIS A 399 -21.42 -23.90 6.31
C HIS A 399 -20.72 -23.65 4.97
N LEU A 400 -19.40 -23.79 4.88
CA LEU A 400 -18.67 -23.66 3.62
C LEU A 400 -18.95 -24.83 2.66
N ASP A 401 -19.07 -26.05 3.19
CA ASP A 401 -19.50 -27.22 2.41
C ASP A 401 -20.93 -26.99 1.87
N LEU A 402 -21.85 -26.49 2.70
CA LEU A 402 -23.20 -26.11 2.27
C LEU A 402 -23.17 -25.04 1.17
N ALA A 403 -22.36 -23.98 1.33
CA ALA A 403 -22.18 -22.94 0.33
C ALA A 403 -21.71 -23.49 -1.02
N SER A 404 -20.73 -24.40 -1.00
CA SER A 404 -20.15 -24.99 -2.22
C SER A 404 -21.12 -25.88 -3.01
N GLN A 405 -22.15 -26.42 -2.34
CA GLN A 405 -23.20 -27.23 -2.95
C GLN A 405 -24.31 -26.38 -3.59
N GLN A 406 -24.41 -25.09 -3.23
CA GLN A 406 -25.41 -24.19 -3.81
C GLN A 406 -24.97 -23.70 -5.19
N PRO A 407 -25.90 -23.60 -6.16
CA PRO A 407 -25.58 -23.06 -7.48
C PRO A 407 -25.31 -21.55 -7.40
N THR A 408 -24.29 -21.09 -8.11
CA THR A 408 -24.05 -19.66 -8.32
C THR A 408 -23.49 -19.38 -9.71
N THR A 409 -23.98 -18.30 -10.32
CA THR A 409 -23.46 -17.73 -11.57
C THR A 409 -22.38 -16.68 -11.31
N ASN A 410 -22.20 -16.21 -10.07
CA ASN A 410 -21.17 -15.24 -9.73
C ASN A 410 -19.80 -15.93 -9.64
N PRO A 411 -18.85 -15.66 -10.57
CA PRO A 411 -17.53 -16.28 -10.53
C PRO A 411 -16.68 -15.83 -9.33
N VAL A 412 -16.92 -14.63 -8.79
CA VAL A 412 -16.19 -14.13 -7.62
C VAL A 412 -16.63 -14.86 -6.36
N LEU A 413 -17.93 -15.17 -6.22
CA LEU A 413 -18.41 -15.99 -5.09
C LEU A 413 -17.76 -17.37 -5.08
N LYS A 414 -17.58 -18.02 -6.24
CA LYS A 414 -16.84 -19.29 -6.35
C LYS A 414 -15.38 -19.15 -5.88
N LYS A 415 -14.73 -18.04 -6.26
CA LYS A 415 -13.37 -17.73 -5.78
C LYS A 415 -13.34 -17.45 -4.28
N GLN A 416 -14.35 -16.79 -3.72
CA GLN A 416 -14.47 -16.53 -2.28
C GLN A 416 -14.57 -17.83 -1.49
N ILE A 417 -15.38 -18.78 -1.96
CA ILE A 417 -15.51 -20.11 -1.34
C ILE A 417 -14.15 -20.82 -1.34
N ALA A 418 -13.46 -20.88 -2.48
CA ALA A 418 -12.12 -21.48 -2.55
C ALA A 418 -11.08 -20.76 -1.67
N LEU A 419 -11.17 -19.43 -1.55
CA LEU A 419 -10.28 -18.64 -0.69
C LEU A 419 -10.51 -18.97 0.79
N GLN A 420 -11.77 -19.09 1.21
CA GLN A 420 -12.10 -19.51 2.57
C GLN A 420 -11.70 -20.96 2.85
N GLN A 421 -11.74 -21.85 1.85
CA GLN A 421 -11.25 -23.22 2.01
C GLN A 421 -9.73 -23.24 2.28
N MET A 422 -8.95 -22.39 1.59
CA MET A 422 -7.52 -22.23 1.84
C MET A 422 -7.25 -21.70 3.27
N LEU A 423 -7.98 -20.65 3.67
CA LEU A 423 -7.85 -20.07 5.01
C LEU A 423 -8.22 -21.08 6.10
N LEU A 424 -9.32 -21.82 5.91
CA LEU A 424 -9.78 -22.84 6.86
C LEU A 424 -8.82 -24.03 6.95
N LEU A 425 -8.33 -24.55 5.80
CA LEU A 425 -7.28 -25.57 5.75
C LEU A 425 -6.07 -25.11 6.57
N THR A 426 -5.68 -23.86 6.39
CA THR A 426 -4.60 -23.25 7.16
C THR A 426 -4.92 -23.19 8.63
N ALA A 427 -6.02 -22.60 9.06
CA ALA A 427 -6.29 -22.46 10.49
C ALA A 427 -6.44 -23.82 11.22
N GLN A 428 -7.07 -24.82 10.60
CA GLN A 428 -7.37 -26.11 11.24
C GLN A 428 -6.20 -27.11 11.28
N THR A 429 -5.16 -26.91 10.46
CA THR A 429 -4.04 -27.87 10.37
C THR A 429 -3.12 -27.74 11.58
N GLU A 430 -3.25 -28.59 12.60
CA GLU A 430 -2.34 -28.58 13.76
C GLU A 430 -0.98 -29.21 13.44
N THR A 431 -1.00 -30.33 12.72
CA THR A 431 0.19 -31.06 12.25
C THR A 431 0.16 -31.16 10.73
N ILE A 432 1.27 -30.82 10.08
CA ILE A 432 1.36 -30.83 8.62
C ILE A 432 1.51 -32.28 8.13
N THR A 433 0.65 -32.69 7.19
CA THR A 433 0.71 -33.98 6.49
C THR A 433 0.92 -33.77 4.99
N PRO A 434 1.39 -34.79 4.23
CA PRO A 434 1.51 -34.70 2.78
C PRO A 434 0.20 -34.36 2.06
N GLU A 435 -0.94 -34.80 2.59
CA GLU A 435 -2.27 -34.48 2.05
C GLU A 435 -2.59 -33.00 2.21
N ALA A 436 -2.31 -32.43 3.39
CA ALA A 436 -2.48 -31.01 3.65
C ALA A 436 -1.55 -30.16 2.78
N GLU A 437 -0.30 -30.59 2.60
CA GLU A 437 0.66 -29.97 1.67
C GLU A 437 0.12 -29.96 0.23
N ASN A 438 -0.36 -31.10 -0.27
CA ASN A 438 -0.90 -31.25 -1.62
C ASN A 438 -2.14 -30.36 -1.86
N GLN A 439 -3.00 -30.20 -0.85
CA GLN A 439 -4.13 -29.28 -0.93
C GLN A 439 -3.67 -27.82 -0.92
N LEU A 440 -2.78 -27.46 0.01
CA LEU A 440 -2.28 -26.09 0.15
C LEU A 440 -1.64 -25.59 -1.14
N ILE A 441 -0.75 -26.39 -1.75
CA ILE A 441 -0.01 -25.94 -2.94
C ILE A 441 -0.93 -25.65 -4.13
N GLY A 442 -2.06 -26.38 -4.24
CA GLY A 442 -3.09 -26.07 -5.24
C GLY A 442 -3.70 -24.68 -5.02
N TYR A 443 -4.00 -24.32 -3.78
CA TYR A 443 -4.49 -22.98 -3.45
C TYR A 443 -3.43 -21.89 -3.63
N LEU A 444 -2.18 -22.14 -3.24
CA LEU A 444 -1.09 -21.19 -3.43
C LEU A 444 -0.84 -20.89 -4.93
N GLU A 445 -0.97 -21.89 -5.81
CA GLU A 445 -0.90 -21.68 -7.25
C GLU A 445 -2.13 -20.93 -7.79
N GLN A 446 -3.32 -21.20 -7.25
CA GLN A 446 -4.55 -20.55 -7.66
C GLN A 446 -4.59 -19.06 -7.29
N PHE A 447 -4.10 -18.70 -6.10
CA PHE A 447 -4.20 -17.34 -5.56
C PHE A 447 -2.88 -16.56 -5.59
N GLY A 448 -1.76 -17.23 -5.84
CA GLY A 448 -0.48 -16.57 -6.02
C GLY A 448 -0.50 -15.59 -7.18
N ASN A 449 0.12 -14.42 -7.00
CA ASN A 449 0.12 -13.32 -7.96
C ASN A 449 -1.27 -12.71 -8.26
N SER A 450 -2.26 -12.83 -7.38
CA SER A 450 -3.55 -12.17 -7.62
C SER A 450 -3.43 -10.64 -7.72
N LEU A 451 -4.23 -10.04 -8.61
CA LEU A 451 -4.43 -8.58 -8.66
C LEU A 451 -5.49 -8.12 -7.65
N ASN A 452 -6.21 -9.05 -7.02
CA ASN A 452 -7.28 -8.74 -6.09
C ASN A 452 -6.74 -8.65 -4.66
N PHE A 453 -6.96 -7.50 -4.02
CA PHE A 453 -6.56 -7.18 -2.65
C PHE A 453 -6.90 -8.28 -1.62
N TYR A 454 -8.16 -8.74 -1.59
CA TYR A 454 -8.62 -9.72 -0.61
C TYR A 454 -7.94 -11.09 -0.79
N MET A 455 -7.73 -11.51 -2.04
CA MET A 455 -7.02 -12.75 -2.35
C MET A 455 -5.56 -12.68 -1.94
N THR A 456 -4.89 -11.56 -2.20
CA THR A 456 -3.47 -11.38 -1.85
C THR A 456 -3.28 -11.33 -0.34
N ASN A 457 -4.15 -10.63 0.39
CA ASN A 457 -4.16 -10.64 1.85
C ASN A 457 -4.27 -12.07 2.41
N ALA A 458 -5.23 -12.86 1.91
CA ALA A 458 -5.42 -14.23 2.36
C ALA A 458 -4.26 -15.15 1.96
N PHE A 459 -3.67 -14.96 0.78
CA PHE A 459 -2.47 -15.68 0.33
C PHE A 459 -1.27 -15.40 1.24
N VAL A 460 -1.00 -14.12 1.52
CA VAL A 460 0.10 -13.72 2.40
C VAL A 460 -0.10 -14.26 3.81
N GLU A 461 -1.30 -14.13 4.37
CA GLU A 461 -1.62 -14.64 5.71
C GLU A 461 -1.46 -16.17 5.78
N THR A 462 -1.91 -16.88 4.75
CA THR A 462 -1.74 -18.33 4.62
C THR A 462 -0.25 -18.71 4.62
N CYS A 463 0.57 -18.03 3.82
CA CYS A 463 2.01 -18.24 3.77
C CYS A 463 2.68 -18.00 5.14
N LYS A 464 2.31 -16.92 5.84
CA LYS A 464 2.85 -16.60 7.18
C LYS A 464 2.51 -17.68 8.21
N GLN A 465 1.24 -18.08 8.32
CA GLN A 465 0.82 -19.11 9.27
C GLN A 465 1.49 -20.46 8.98
N TRP A 466 1.58 -20.85 7.71
CA TRP A 466 2.16 -22.13 7.34
C TRP A 466 3.69 -22.15 7.53
N ALA A 467 4.38 -21.04 7.26
CA ALA A 467 5.79 -20.88 7.58
C ALA A 467 6.06 -21.00 9.10
N ALA A 468 5.19 -20.41 9.93
CA ALA A 468 5.30 -20.51 11.39
C ALA A 468 5.15 -21.97 11.88
N LYS A 469 4.27 -22.76 11.26
CA LYS A 469 4.10 -24.19 11.58
C LYS A 469 5.31 -25.03 11.22
N TYR A 470 6.02 -24.70 10.14
CA TYR A 470 7.33 -25.28 9.85
C TYR A 470 8.45 -24.82 10.79
N GLY A 471 8.19 -23.82 11.64
CA GLY A 471 9.13 -23.34 12.65
C GLY A 471 9.77 -21.99 12.34
N TYR A 472 9.30 -21.24 11.33
CA TYR A 472 9.76 -19.87 11.09
C TYR A 472 9.60 -19.01 12.36
N GLY A 473 10.59 -18.17 12.67
CA GLY A 473 10.58 -17.28 13.83
C GLY A 473 10.85 -17.94 15.19
N LYS A 474 11.00 -19.27 15.28
CA LYS A 474 11.49 -19.91 16.51
C LYS A 474 12.98 -19.64 16.68
N ALA A 475 13.38 -19.14 17.85
CA ALA A 475 14.79 -18.95 18.16
C ALA A 475 15.52 -20.28 18.00
N ALA A 476 16.63 -20.30 17.24
CA ALA A 476 17.53 -21.44 17.23
C ALA A 476 17.91 -21.74 18.69
N ALA A 477 17.68 -22.98 19.14
CA ALA A 477 18.08 -23.38 20.48
C ALA A 477 19.57 -23.03 20.64
N LYS A 478 19.92 -22.21 21.63
CA LYS A 478 21.32 -21.88 21.91
C LYS A 478 22.09 -23.18 22.07
N GLU A 479 23.04 -23.45 21.18
CA GLU A 479 24.06 -24.46 21.41
C GLU A 479 24.98 -23.97 22.53
N SER A 480 24.52 -24.12 23.78
CA SER A 480 25.39 -24.06 24.94
C SER A 480 26.10 -25.40 25.05
N GLY A 481 27.23 -25.51 24.35
CA GLY A 481 28.14 -26.64 24.40
C GLY A 481 29.45 -26.23 25.06
N GLY A 482 29.44 -26.12 26.40
CA GLY A 482 30.68 -26.11 27.17
C GLY A 482 31.43 -27.43 27.00
N PHE A 483 32.76 -27.38 27.10
CA PHE A 483 33.74 -28.46 26.87
C PHE A 483 33.48 -29.81 27.60
N LEU A 484 32.50 -29.89 28.50
CA LEU A 484 32.21 -31.08 29.32
C LEU A 484 30.87 -31.77 29.03
N ALA A 485 30.09 -31.34 28.03
CA ALA A 485 28.78 -31.94 27.73
C ALA A 485 28.83 -33.23 26.86
N GLY A 486 29.93 -33.97 26.91
CA GLY A 486 30.26 -35.05 25.95
C GLY A 486 29.72 -36.45 26.23
N CYS A 487 29.05 -36.73 27.36
CA CYS A 487 28.77 -38.13 27.71
C CYS A 487 27.29 -38.55 27.82
N PHE A 488 26.32 -37.62 27.90
CA PHE A 488 24.90 -38.02 27.98
C PHE A 488 23.95 -36.99 27.35
N ARG A 489 23.98 -36.87 26.02
CA ARG A 489 22.86 -36.25 25.28
C ARG A 489 22.32 -37.22 24.24
N SER A 490 21.04 -37.57 24.38
CA SER A 490 20.19 -37.87 23.23
C SER A 490 20.39 -36.75 22.21
N LYS A 491 20.56 -37.10 20.92
CA LYS A 491 20.79 -36.15 19.82
C LYS A 491 19.95 -34.87 20.02
N PRO A 492 20.54 -33.65 19.99
CA PRO A 492 19.74 -32.44 19.88
C PRO A 492 18.80 -32.63 18.68
N ALA A 493 17.54 -32.24 18.82
CA ALA A 493 16.55 -32.32 17.74
C ALA A 493 17.17 -31.68 16.49
N GLN A 494 17.55 -32.52 15.55
CA GLN A 494 18.21 -32.12 14.31
C GLN A 494 17.24 -31.15 13.62
N SER A 495 17.71 -29.96 13.22
CA SER A 495 16.88 -29.06 12.44
C SER A 495 16.34 -29.85 11.24
N ASN A 496 15.03 -30.00 11.12
CA ASN A 496 14.41 -30.67 9.98
C ASN A 496 14.68 -29.83 8.74
N GLY A 497 15.83 -30.05 8.08
CA GLY A 497 16.33 -29.25 6.96
C GLY A 497 15.27 -28.90 5.91
N PRO A 498 14.42 -29.85 5.46
CA PRO A 498 13.32 -29.56 4.55
C PRO A 498 12.27 -28.59 5.11
N ASN A 499 11.91 -28.68 6.39
CA ASN A 499 10.92 -27.79 6.99
C ASN A 499 11.46 -26.37 7.10
N THR A 500 12.72 -26.18 7.49
CA THR A 500 13.35 -24.85 7.51
C THR A 500 13.36 -24.22 6.12
N ALA A 501 13.65 -25.02 5.09
CA ALA A 501 13.63 -24.54 3.71
C ALA A 501 12.22 -24.14 3.26
N LYS A 502 11.22 -24.99 3.50
CA LYS A 502 9.80 -24.68 3.22
C LYS A 502 9.34 -23.42 3.95
N ALA A 503 9.74 -23.26 5.20
CA ALA A 503 9.44 -22.08 6.01
C ALA A 503 9.99 -20.80 5.36
N PHE A 504 11.25 -20.81 4.93
CA PHE A 504 11.85 -19.67 4.23
C PHE A 504 11.13 -19.36 2.91
N LEU A 505 10.85 -20.37 2.08
CA LEU A 505 10.21 -20.18 0.78
C LEU A 505 8.79 -19.61 0.92
N LEU A 506 8.01 -20.10 1.89
CA LEU A 506 6.69 -19.55 2.18
C LEU A 506 6.77 -18.11 2.70
N THR A 507 7.73 -17.81 3.57
CA THR A 507 7.95 -16.42 4.01
C THR A 507 8.34 -15.53 2.82
N ALA A 508 9.21 -15.99 1.93
CA ALA A 508 9.61 -15.23 0.74
C ALA A 508 8.41 -14.95 -0.19
N LEU A 509 7.50 -15.92 -0.35
CA LEU A 509 6.26 -15.74 -1.11
C LEU A 509 5.35 -14.65 -0.55
N THR A 510 5.51 -14.23 0.70
CA THR A 510 4.77 -13.07 1.23
C THR A 510 5.22 -11.74 0.63
N SER A 511 6.29 -11.72 -0.17
CA SER A 511 6.81 -10.49 -0.74
C SER A 511 6.21 -10.15 -2.10
N SER A 512 5.86 -8.87 -2.28
CA SER A 512 5.46 -8.33 -3.57
C SER A 512 6.57 -8.42 -4.62
N GLN A 513 7.85 -8.53 -4.23
CA GLN A 513 8.97 -8.65 -5.16
C GLN A 513 9.01 -10.00 -5.88
N LEU A 514 8.34 -11.01 -5.34
CA LEU A 514 8.12 -12.29 -6.02
C LEU A 514 6.77 -12.34 -6.76
N ASN A 515 5.95 -11.28 -6.64
CA ASN A 515 4.70 -11.16 -7.37
C ASN A 515 4.99 -10.74 -8.82
N LYS A 516 4.66 -11.64 -9.76
CA LYS A 516 4.86 -11.44 -11.21
C LYS A 516 4.05 -10.28 -11.80
N ASN A 517 3.02 -9.83 -11.09
CA ASN A 517 2.16 -8.73 -11.53
C ASN A 517 2.60 -7.35 -10.98
N GLU A 518 3.72 -7.28 -10.25
CA GLU A 518 4.31 -6.04 -9.73
C GLU A 518 3.39 -5.20 -8.82
N ILE A 519 2.30 -5.78 -8.32
CA ILE A 519 1.38 -5.12 -7.39
C ILE A 519 1.89 -5.27 -5.95
N TYR A 520 1.96 -4.14 -5.25
CA TYR A 520 2.19 -4.07 -3.81
C TYR A 520 0.87 -3.89 -3.05
N PHE A 521 0.80 -4.46 -1.85
CA PHE A 521 -0.29 -4.36 -0.88
C PHE A 521 0.37 -4.27 0.50
N ASN A 522 -0.21 -3.56 1.48
CA ASN A 522 0.39 -3.38 2.80
C ASN A 522 0.60 -4.70 3.58
N SER A 523 -0.13 -5.76 3.22
CA SER A 523 0.05 -7.09 3.80
C SER A 523 1.37 -7.75 3.40
N HIS A 524 1.93 -7.39 2.23
CA HIS A 524 3.18 -7.95 1.72
C HIS A 524 4.38 -7.57 2.59
N SER A 525 5.36 -8.49 2.63
CA SER A 525 6.66 -8.26 3.26
C SER A 525 7.70 -7.75 2.24
N ASP A 526 8.78 -7.15 2.72
CA ASP A 526 9.95 -6.83 1.90
C ASP A 526 10.88 -8.06 1.80
N LEU A 527 11.14 -8.55 0.59
CA LEU A 527 12.01 -9.70 0.36
C LEU A 527 13.43 -9.41 0.81
N TYR A 528 13.91 -8.17 0.65
CA TYR A 528 15.25 -7.82 1.08
C TYR A 528 15.38 -7.93 2.60
N ASP A 529 14.35 -7.56 3.36
CA ASP A 529 14.36 -7.71 4.82
C ASP A 529 14.29 -9.19 5.23
N ILE A 530 13.52 -10.01 4.52
CA ILE A 530 13.47 -11.46 4.73
C ILE A 530 14.84 -12.08 4.46
N GLU A 531 15.45 -11.80 3.31
CA GLU A 531 16.77 -12.26 2.93
C GLU A 531 17.81 -11.80 3.95
N ASP A 532 17.75 -10.52 4.33
CA ASP A 532 18.79 -9.91 5.14
C ASP A 532 18.83 -10.41 6.58
N THR A 533 17.67 -10.80 7.11
CA THR A 533 17.51 -11.35 8.46
C THR A 533 17.68 -12.87 8.52
N THR A 534 17.79 -13.55 7.36
CA THR A 534 17.94 -15.00 7.30
C THR A 534 19.42 -15.41 7.48
N SER A 535 19.69 -16.33 8.41
CA SER A 535 21.05 -16.83 8.66
C SER A 535 21.63 -17.64 7.48
N ALA A 536 22.95 -17.67 7.33
CA ALA A 536 23.61 -18.49 6.33
C ALA A 536 23.32 -19.99 6.52
N ALA A 537 23.14 -20.44 7.77
CA ALA A 537 22.76 -21.81 8.08
C ALA A 537 21.39 -22.19 7.50
N THR A 538 20.42 -21.27 7.58
CA THR A 538 19.10 -21.44 6.97
C THR A 538 19.20 -21.47 5.45
N VAL A 539 19.90 -20.50 4.84
CA VAL A 539 20.04 -20.45 3.36
C VAL A 539 20.73 -21.71 2.84
N ARG A 540 21.72 -22.26 3.55
CA ARG A 540 22.36 -23.54 3.20
C ARG A 540 21.36 -24.69 3.15
N GLN A 541 20.40 -24.73 4.07
CA GLN A 541 19.33 -25.73 4.05
C GLN A 541 18.40 -25.53 2.85
N VAL A 542 18.12 -24.28 2.46
CA VAL A 542 17.35 -23.96 1.25
C VAL A 542 18.07 -24.41 -0.02
N VAL A 543 19.39 -24.15 -0.13
CA VAL A 543 20.22 -24.62 -1.26
C VAL A 543 20.19 -26.14 -1.34
N ALA A 544 20.41 -26.84 -0.22
CA ALA A 544 20.37 -28.30 -0.18
C ALA A 544 18.97 -28.86 -0.51
N PHE A 545 17.92 -28.17 -0.09
CA PHE A 545 16.54 -28.52 -0.44
C PHE A 545 16.26 -28.36 -1.94
N ALA A 546 16.73 -27.27 -2.55
CA ALA A 546 16.55 -26.98 -3.97
C ALA A 546 17.30 -27.97 -4.89
N THR A 547 18.41 -28.56 -4.43
CA THR A 547 19.22 -29.53 -5.19
C THR A 547 18.96 -30.98 -4.81
N ASN A 548 18.04 -31.25 -3.88
CA ASN A 548 17.72 -32.61 -3.44
C ASN A 548 17.09 -33.43 -4.58
N ALA A 549 17.62 -34.64 -4.82
CA ALA A 549 17.08 -35.56 -5.83
C ALA A 549 15.70 -36.16 -5.46
N ASN A 550 15.37 -36.23 -4.16
CA ASN A 550 14.15 -36.86 -3.64
C ASN A 550 13.10 -35.83 -3.20
N GLN A 551 12.84 -34.81 -4.02
CA GLN A 551 11.80 -33.81 -3.76
C GLN A 551 10.40 -34.39 -3.93
N THR A 552 9.50 -34.09 -2.99
CA THR A 552 8.07 -34.35 -3.10
C THR A 552 7.43 -33.44 -4.18
N ASP A 553 6.17 -33.72 -4.58
CA ASP A 553 5.44 -32.83 -5.51
C ASP A 553 5.30 -31.41 -4.96
N PHE A 554 4.95 -31.32 -3.66
CA PHE A 554 4.89 -30.05 -2.93
C PHE A 554 6.20 -29.26 -3.02
N ASP A 555 7.34 -29.91 -2.77
CA ASP A 555 8.66 -29.26 -2.79
C ASP A 555 8.96 -28.63 -4.15
N LYS A 556 8.72 -29.37 -5.24
CA LYS A 556 8.97 -28.92 -6.61
C LYS A 556 8.11 -27.72 -6.98
N ARG A 557 6.83 -27.77 -6.61
CA ARG A 557 5.86 -26.71 -6.91
C ARG A 557 6.10 -25.46 -6.05
N LEU A 558 6.48 -25.62 -4.78
CA LEU A 558 6.85 -24.51 -3.92
C LEU A 558 8.09 -23.77 -4.43
N LEU A 559 9.13 -24.50 -4.83
CA LEU A 559 10.32 -23.90 -5.47
C LEU A 559 9.95 -23.15 -6.75
N ARG A 560 9.12 -23.75 -7.61
CA ARG A 560 8.62 -23.10 -8.84
C ARG A 560 7.85 -21.83 -8.55
N LEU A 561 6.99 -21.83 -7.53
CA LEU A 561 6.22 -20.65 -7.12
C LEU A 561 7.14 -19.52 -6.64
N SER A 562 8.16 -19.83 -5.84
CA SER A 562 9.10 -18.81 -5.33
C SER A 562 9.99 -18.18 -6.40
N GLY A 563 10.22 -18.87 -7.53
CA GLY A 563 11.07 -18.37 -8.61
C GLY A 563 12.58 -18.32 -8.30
N PHE A 564 13.02 -18.75 -7.12
CA PHE A 564 14.45 -18.83 -6.79
C PHE A 564 15.19 -19.78 -7.72
N THR A 565 16.20 -19.26 -8.41
CA THR A 565 17.15 -20.05 -9.21
C THR A 565 18.31 -20.53 -8.36
N SER A 566 19.06 -21.52 -8.86
CA SER A 566 20.30 -21.96 -8.22
C SER A 566 21.28 -20.80 -8.03
N ASP A 567 21.47 -19.95 -9.05
CA ASP A 567 22.33 -18.78 -8.98
C ASP A 567 21.87 -17.80 -7.89
N ALA A 568 20.56 -17.49 -7.83
CA ALA A 568 20.01 -16.59 -6.82
C ALA A 568 20.22 -17.10 -5.39
N LEU A 569 20.00 -18.40 -5.16
CA LEU A 569 20.21 -19.01 -3.84
C LEU A 569 21.69 -19.02 -3.42
N HIS A 570 22.62 -19.25 -4.35
CA HIS A 570 24.05 -19.19 -4.04
C HIS A 570 24.56 -17.77 -3.85
N VAL A 571 24.02 -16.78 -4.57
CA VAL A 571 24.25 -15.36 -4.31
C VAL A 571 23.75 -14.98 -2.90
N LEU A 572 22.54 -15.40 -2.53
CA LEU A 572 22.00 -15.16 -1.19
C LEU A 572 22.84 -15.86 -0.11
N LEU A 573 23.26 -17.11 -0.32
CA LEU A 573 24.11 -17.83 0.61
C LEU A 573 25.44 -17.11 0.83
N GLY A 574 26.11 -16.69 -0.25
CA GLY A 574 27.35 -15.95 -0.16
C GLY A 574 27.18 -14.62 0.59
N ARG A 575 26.10 -13.87 0.31
CA ARG A 575 25.75 -12.64 1.06
C ARG A 575 25.62 -12.87 2.56
N ARG A 576 24.98 -13.97 2.98
CA ARG A 576 24.79 -14.29 4.41
C ARG A 576 26.03 -14.83 5.08
N LEU A 577 26.87 -15.57 4.36
CA LEU A 577 28.20 -15.93 4.83
C LEU A 577 29.10 -14.70 5.00
N LEU A 578 29.02 -13.70 4.11
CA LEU A 578 29.75 -12.44 4.26
C LEU A 578 29.30 -11.63 5.48
N ALA A 579 27.99 -11.48 5.70
CA ALA A 579 27.48 -10.81 6.90
C ALA A 579 27.87 -11.54 8.22
N GLU A 580 28.19 -12.83 8.14
CA GLU A 580 28.73 -13.64 9.24
C GLU A 580 30.27 -13.70 9.26
N ASN A 581 30.96 -12.91 8.41
CA ASN A 581 32.43 -12.88 8.27
C ASN A 581 33.08 -14.23 7.88
N LYS A 582 32.37 -15.09 7.15
CA LYS A 582 32.84 -16.41 6.67
C LYS A 582 33.32 -16.32 5.22
N TYR A 583 34.42 -15.60 4.97
CA TYR A 583 34.88 -15.29 3.61
C TYR A 583 35.20 -16.52 2.75
N ALA A 584 35.79 -17.57 3.34
CA ALA A 584 36.12 -18.80 2.62
C ALA A 584 34.86 -19.54 2.13
N GLU A 585 33.90 -19.76 3.02
CA GLU A 585 32.61 -20.39 2.68
C GLU A 585 31.82 -19.52 1.68
N ALA A 586 31.88 -18.19 1.82
CA ALA A 586 31.25 -17.27 0.87
C ALA A 586 31.88 -17.37 -0.54
N ALA A 587 33.20 -17.54 -0.64
CA ALA A 587 33.89 -17.76 -1.90
C ALA A 587 33.45 -19.07 -2.57
N GLU A 588 33.23 -20.14 -1.79
CA GLU A 588 32.70 -21.41 -2.27
C GLU A 588 31.25 -21.26 -2.76
N ALA A 589 30.40 -20.53 -2.02
CA ALA A 589 29.03 -20.26 -2.45
C ALA A 589 29.00 -19.49 -3.77
N PHE A 590 29.77 -18.40 -3.90
CA PHE A 590 29.84 -17.62 -5.13
C PHE A 590 30.50 -18.37 -6.30
N ALA A 591 31.34 -19.37 -6.05
CA ALA A 591 31.91 -20.21 -7.10
C ALA A 591 30.86 -21.10 -7.79
N ASN A 592 29.71 -21.34 -7.15
CA ASN A 592 28.58 -22.07 -7.72
C ASN A 592 27.61 -21.18 -8.52
N VAL A 593 27.89 -19.88 -8.64
CA VAL A 593 27.10 -18.95 -9.45
C VAL A 593 27.69 -18.87 -10.86
N ASN A 594 26.84 -18.90 -11.88
CA ASN A 594 27.27 -18.71 -13.26
C ASN A 594 28.05 -17.39 -13.42
N ALA A 595 29.25 -17.45 -14.02
CA ALA A 595 30.14 -16.30 -14.14
C ALA A 595 29.53 -15.10 -14.89
N ASN A 596 28.57 -15.34 -15.79
CA ASN A 596 27.86 -14.28 -16.52
C ASN A 596 26.99 -13.41 -15.60
N VAL A 597 26.53 -13.92 -14.45
CA VAL A 597 25.74 -13.15 -13.47
C VAL A 597 26.52 -11.93 -12.99
N TRP A 598 27.83 -12.08 -12.78
CA TRP A 598 28.70 -10.99 -12.32
C TRP A 598 28.91 -9.88 -13.35
N GLN A 599 28.59 -10.13 -14.62
CA GLN A 599 28.70 -9.16 -15.72
C GLN A 599 27.38 -8.41 -15.99
N ASN A 600 26.30 -8.78 -15.29
CA ASN A 600 24.98 -8.20 -15.44
C ASN A 600 24.66 -7.24 -14.29
N GLU A 601 23.58 -6.47 -14.45
CA GLU A 601 23.02 -5.69 -13.35
C GLU A 601 22.53 -6.61 -12.22
N PRO A 602 22.68 -6.23 -10.94
CA PRO A 602 23.26 -4.97 -10.45
C PRO A 602 24.79 -4.98 -10.28
N PHE A 603 25.47 -6.13 -10.42
CA PHE A 603 26.91 -6.26 -10.13
C PHE A 603 27.78 -5.40 -11.06
N LYS A 604 27.43 -5.30 -12.34
CA LYS A 604 28.12 -4.46 -13.32
C LYS A 604 28.23 -3.00 -12.88
N THR A 605 27.16 -2.46 -12.30
CA THR A 605 27.12 -1.06 -11.85
C THR A 605 27.79 -0.86 -10.50
N TYR A 606 27.61 -1.81 -9.57
CA TYR A 606 27.96 -1.60 -8.16
C TYR A 606 29.16 -2.39 -7.65
N PHE A 607 29.81 -3.20 -8.51
CA PHE A 607 31.07 -3.89 -8.22
C PHE A 607 32.11 -3.59 -9.31
N ASN A 608 32.25 -2.31 -9.69
CA ASN A 608 33.09 -1.84 -10.80
C ASN A 608 34.38 -1.10 -10.37
N GLU A 609 34.55 -0.86 -9.06
CA GLU A 609 35.76 -0.26 -8.48
C GLU A 609 36.60 -1.30 -7.73
N ASP A 610 37.92 -1.08 -7.61
CA ASP A 610 38.80 -1.94 -6.81
C ASP A 610 38.31 -2.05 -5.36
N PRO A 611 37.89 -3.25 -4.90
CA PRO A 611 37.36 -3.46 -3.56
C PRO A 611 38.43 -3.37 -2.47
N PHE A 612 39.72 -3.31 -2.79
CA PHE A 612 40.80 -3.03 -1.83
C PHE A 612 41.20 -1.55 -1.78
N ALA A 613 40.62 -0.71 -2.64
CA ALA A 613 40.89 0.72 -2.66
C ALA A 613 39.80 1.48 -1.88
N VAL A 614 40.21 2.25 -0.87
CA VAL A 614 39.31 3.08 -0.06
C VAL A 614 39.45 4.56 -0.42
N ASN A 615 38.33 5.26 -0.54
CA ASN A 615 38.35 6.72 -0.71
C ASN A 615 38.61 7.41 0.63
N LEU A 616 39.71 8.16 0.73
CA LEU A 616 40.15 8.81 1.97
C LEU A 616 39.43 10.15 2.26
N ILE A 617 38.80 10.78 1.26
CA ILE A 617 38.16 12.12 1.37
C ILE A 617 36.64 12.02 1.60
N GLY A 618 36.15 10.86 2.05
CA GLY A 618 34.75 10.70 2.46
C GLY A 618 33.71 10.74 1.33
N LYS A 619 34.11 10.75 0.05
CA LYS A 619 33.17 10.45 -1.03
C LYS A 619 32.86 8.95 -1.03
N LYS A 620 31.57 8.63 -1.14
CA LYS A 620 31.03 7.26 -1.01
C LYS A 620 31.42 6.33 -2.18
N THR A 621 31.86 6.90 -3.31
CA THR A 621 32.34 6.20 -4.52
C THR A 621 33.51 6.97 -5.16
N GLY A 622 34.28 6.30 -6.03
CA GLY A 622 35.25 6.92 -6.92
C GLY A 622 36.67 6.94 -6.40
N THR A 623 37.28 5.77 -6.18
CA THR A 623 38.75 5.68 -6.23
C THR A 623 39.28 5.85 -7.66
N ASN A 624 38.39 5.87 -8.66
CA ASN A 624 38.66 5.85 -10.11
C ASN A 624 39.53 4.66 -10.55
N THR A 625 39.71 3.65 -9.70
CA THR A 625 40.50 2.46 -10.00
C THR A 625 39.56 1.36 -10.44
N THR A 626 39.70 0.91 -11.69
CA THR A 626 38.90 -0.18 -12.27
C THR A 626 39.05 -1.45 -11.45
N ASN A 627 37.94 -2.15 -11.20
CA ASN A 627 37.95 -3.43 -10.48
C ASN A 627 38.66 -4.54 -11.27
N PRO A 628 39.76 -5.14 -10.78
CA PRO A 628 40.40 -6.29 -11.42
C PRO A 628 39.86 -7.64 -10.91
N TYR A 629 38.89 -7.65 -9.98
CA TYR A 629 38.39 -8.86 -9.34
C TYR A 629 36.98 -9.23 -9.77
N THR A 630 36.72 -10.53 -9.82
CA THR A 630 35.36 -11.08 -9.72
C THR A 630 35.00 -11.22 -8.24
N PRO A 631 33.70 -11.36 -7.88
CA PRO A 631 33.33 -11.62 -6.48
C PRO A 631 34.08 -12.83 -5.89
N VAL A 632 34.24 -13.90 -6.65
CA VAL A 632 34.97 -15.11 -6.22
C VAL A 632 36.45 -14.81 -5.98
N THR A 633 37.13 -14.14 -6.91
CA THR A 633 38.58 -13.88 -6.78
C THR A 633 38.88 -12.84 -5.71
N PHE A 634 37.97 -11.88 -5.49
CA PHE A 634 38.06 -10.94 -4.37
C PHE A 634 38.01 -11.66 -3.01
N LEU A 635 37.02 -12.54 -2.79
CA LEU A 635 36.90 -13.27 -1.52
C LEU A 635 38.05 -14.25 -1.30
N LYS A 636 38.52 -14.93 -2.36
CA LYS A 636 39.74 -15.75 -2.28
C LYS A 636 40.96 -14.92 -1.88
N LYS A 637 41.07 -13.68 -2.38
CA LYS A 637 42.15 -12.77 -2.00
C LYS A 637 42.05 -12.35 -0.53
N LEU A 638 40.85 -12.08 0.00
CA LEU A 638 40.67 -11.84 1.43
C LEU A 638 41.18 -13.01 2.28
N VAL A 639 40.80 -14.24 1.95
CA VAL A 639 41.25 -15.45 2.66
C VAL A 639 42.77 -15.64 2.57
N GLU A 640 43.36 -15.39 1.40
CA GLU A 640 44.81 -15.44 1.19
C GLU A 640 45.53 -14.41 2.07
N LEU A 641 45.03 -13.16 2.09
CA LEU A 641 45.58 -12.08 2.92
C LEU A 641 45.48 -12.41 4.41
N GLU A 642 44.38 -13.01 4.88
CA GLU A 642 44.22 -13.45 6.27
C GLU A 642 45.26 -14.51 6.65
N SER A 643 45.51 -15.46 5.76
CA SER A 643 46.53 -16.50 5.96
C SER A 643 47.94 -15.91 5.98
N GLN A 644 48.26 -15.04 5.02
CA GLN A 644 49.57 -14.38 4.94
C GLN A 644 49.83 -13.46 6.14
N ALA A 645 48.84 -12.69 6.57
CA ALA A 645 48.99 -11.76 7.68
C ALA A 645 49.27 -12.46 9.02
N LYS A 646 48.75 -13.69 9.22
CA LYS A 646 49.04 -14.52 10.40
C LYS A 646 50.49 -14.99 10.47
N ASN A 647 51.16 -15.12 9.32
CA ASN A 647 52.52 -15.64 9.21
C ASN A 647 53.58 -14.54 8.99
N ALA A 648 53.16 -13.30 8.79
CA ALA A 648 54.05 -12.16 8.59
C ALA A 648 54.30 -11.41 9.92
N SER A 649 55.31 -10.54 9.92
CA SER A 649 55.61 -9.64 11.05
C SER A 649 56.01 -8.24 10.58
N GLY A 650 56.00 -7.26 11.48
CA GLY A 650 56.40 -5.88 11.19
C GLY A 650 55.57 -5.24 10.08
N ASP A 651 56.21 -4.41 9.25
CA ASP A 651 55.52 -3.67 8.19
C ASP A 651 54.88 -4.56 7.11
N ALA A 652 55.38 -5.77 6.89
CA ALA A 652 54.75 -6.72 5.96
C ALA A 652 53.37 -7.17 6.49
N ALA A 653 53.29 -7.56 7.77
CA ALA A 653 52.02 -7.86 8.42
C ALA A 653 51.09 -6.65 8.44
N ALA A 654 51.63 -5.46 8.74
CA ALA A 654 50.86 -4.23 8.76
C ALA A 654 50.21 -3.90 7.41
N HIS A 655 50.94 -4.06 6.30
CA HIS A 655 50.38 -3.87 4.96
C HIS A 655 49.26 -4.86 4.64
N LEU A 656 49.45 -6.14 4.98
CA LEU A 656 48.44 -7.17 4.76
C LEU A 656 47.17 -6.90 5.58
N TYR A 657 47.30 -6.54 6.86
CA TYR A 657 46.17 -6.15 7.69
C TYR A 657 45.50 -4.87 7.21
N TYR A 658 46.26 -3.90 6.70
CA TYR A 658 45.69 -2.69 6.11
C TYR A 658 44.85 -3.03 4.87
N GLN A 659 45.33 -3.91 3.99
CA GLN A 659 44.57 -4.38 2.82
C GLN A 659 43.31 -5.15 3.22
N LEU A 660 43.39 -6.03 4.23
CA LEU A 660 42.21 -6.71 4.80
C LEU A 660 41.18 -5.71 5.32
N GLY A 661 41.62 -4.69 6.06
CA GLY A 661 40.77 -3.62 6.55
C GLY A 661 40.10 -2.86 5.40
N CYS A 662 40.80 -2.56 4.32
CA CYS A 662 40.22 -1.92 3.14
C CYS A 662 39.16 -2.79 2.46
N GLY A 663 39.47 -4.07 2.23
CA GLY A 663 38.54 -5.00 1.58
C GLY A 663 37.25 -5.20 2.37
N THR A 664 37.37 -5.38 3.68
CA THR A 664 36.22 -5.54 4.59
C THR A 664 35.45 -4.23 4.78
N PHE A 665 36.12 -3.08 4.84
CA PHE A 665 35.46 -1.77 4.86
C PHE A 665 34.59 -1.58 3.61
N ASN A 666 35.08 -2.02 2.45
CA ASN A 666 34.38 -1.84 1.18
C ASN A 666 33.15 -2.75 0.99
N LEU A 667 32.99 -3.81 1.80
CA LEU A 667 31.76 -4.61 1.87
C LEU A 667 30.61 -3.90 2.59
N SER A 668 30.91 -2.87 3.39
CA SER A 668 29.93 -2.14 4.19
C SER A 668 29.05 -1.17 3.39
N TRP A 669 28.03 -0.59 4.03
CA TRP A 669 27.17 0.47 3.46
C TRP A 669 27.96 1.70 2.96
N PHE A 670 29.14 1.95 3.53
CA PHE A 670 30.04 3.06 3.20
C PHE A 670 31.03 2.71 2.08
N GLY A 671 31.07 1.44 1.69
CA GLY A 671 32.03 0.85 0.78
C GLY A 671 31.59 0.81 -0.68
N ASN A 672 32.54 0.52 -1.57
CA ASN A 672 32.30 0.40 -3.02
C ASN A 672 31.96 -1.03 -3.49
N ALA A 673 31.91 -2.01 -2.59
CA ALA A 673 31.61 -3.42 -2.87
C ALA A 673 30.39 -3.93 -2.08
N TRP A 674 29.54 -3.01 -1.59
CA TRP A 674 28.36 -3.30 -0.77
C TRP A 674 27.39 -4.32 -1.39
N ILE A 675 27.32 -4.39 -2.72
CA ILE A 675 26.41 -5.27 -3.47
C ILE A 675 26.69 -6.76 -3.24
N LEU A 676 27.91 -7.08 -2.78
CA LEU A 676 28.29 -8.44 -2.42
C LEU A 676 27.68 -8.88 -1.10
N GLU A 677 27.35 -7.95 -0.19
CA GLU A 677 26.74 -8.26 1.09
C GLU A 677 25.22 -7.99 1.12
N ARG A 678 24.72 -6.98 0.38
CA ARG A 678 23.30 -6.62 0.33
C ARG A 678 22.75 -6.61 -1.09
N ALA A 679 21.47 -6.92 -1.24
CA ALA A 679 20.76 -6.90 -2.53
C ALA A 679 20.31 -5.49 -2.95
N ARG A 680 20.16 -4.60 -1.97
CA ARG A 680 19.76 -3.21 -2.15
C ARG A 680 20.67 -2.28 -1.36
N TRP A 681 20.59 -1.00 -1.69
CA TRP A 681 21.22 0.07 -0.95
C TRP A 681 20.35 1.32 -1.05
N SER A 682 20.22 2.06 0.04
CA SER A 682 19.55 3.35 0.06
C SER A 682 20.30 4.36 0.94
N ARG A 683 20.16 5.65 0.61
CA ARG A 683 20.59 6.74 1.49
C ARG A 683 19.76 6.83 2.77
N SER A 684 18.55 6.27 2.75
CA SER A 684 17.62 6.21 3.88
C SER A 684 17.80 4.95 4.72
N GLU A 685 18.79 4.10 4.43
CA GLU A 685 19.14 2.99 5.30
C GLU A 685 19.94 3.47 6.52
N PRO A 686 19.90 2.72 7.64
CA PRO A 686 18.99 1.60 7.86
C PRO A 686 17.52 2.06 7.92
N ASN A 687 16.61 1.30 7.31
CA ASN A 687 15.19 1.68 7.34
C ASN A 687 14.61 1.43 8.74
N LEU A 688 14.55 2.52 9.51
CA LEU A 688 14.14 2.51 10.91
C LEU A 688 12.67 2.91 11.12
N TYR A 689 11.98 3.41 10.09
CA TYR A 689 10.58 3.87 10.19
C TYR A 689 9.59 2.76 10.54
N GLN A 690 9.88 1.52 10.12
CA GLN A 690 9.10 0.34 10.49
C GLN A 690 9.03 0.13 12.01
N TYR A 691 10.02 0.62 12.75
CA TYR A 691 10.08 0.53 14.21
C TYR A 691 9.39 1.71 14.90
N THR A 692 8.81 2.67 14.18
CA THR A 692 8.28 3.92 14.77
C THR A 692 6.81 4.21 14.50
N TYR A 693 6.22 3.71 13.40
CA TYR A 693 4.80 3.97 13.08
C TYR A 693 3.82 3.03 13.80
N HIS A 694 4.24 1.82 14.15
CA HIS A 694 3.44 0.91 14.96
C HIS A 694 3.72 1.18 16.44
N GLN A 695 2.91 2.06 17.06
CA GLN A 695 2.93 2.31 18.49
C GLN A 695 2.43 1.08 19.27
N VAL A 696 3.23 0.03 19.30
CA VAL A 696 3.13 -1.00 20.33
C VAL A 696 4.50 -1.06 20.99
N GLN A 697 4.51 -0.90 22.32
CA GLN A 697 5.66 -1.20 23.15
C GLN A 697 6.02 -2.67 22.95
N ASN A 698 6.80 -2.96 21.93
CA ASN A 698 7.21 -4.30 21.59
C ASN A 698 8.66 -4.49 22.07
N PRO A 699 8.94 -5.39 23.03
CA PRO A 699 10.30 -5.77 23.42
C PRO A 699 11.16 -6.17 22.21
N GLN A 700 10.54 -6.70 21.15
CA GLN A 700 11.19 -7.10 19.91
C GLN A 700 11.72 -5.90 19.11
N ARG A 701 11.12 -4.71 19.25
CA ARG A 701 11.58 -3.46 18.62
C ARG A 701 12.97 -3.08 19.13
N ASN A 702 13.15 -3.00 20.44
CA ASN A 702 14.45 -2.65 21.03
C ASN A 702 15.50 -3.72 20.70
N GLN A 703 15.11 -4.99 20.72
CA GLN A 703 16.00 -6.08 20.31
C GLN A 703 16.43 -5.99 18.83
N ALA A 704 15.52 -5.61 17.93
CA ALA A 704 15.83 -5.40 16.52
C ALA A 704 16.77 -4.19 16.31
N LEU A 705 16.51 -3.07 17.00
CA LEU A 705 17.39 -1.89 17.00
C LEU A 705 18.78 -2.22 17.56
N ASP A 706 18.85 -3.00 18.64
CA ASP A 706 20.11 -3.45 19.22
C ASP A 706 20.89 -4.34 18.26
N SER A 707 20.20 -5.25 17.57
CA SER A 707 20.81 -6.13 16.58
C SER A 707 21.37 -5.32 15.41
N LEU A 708 20.60 -4.36 14.91
CA LEU A 708 21.02 -3.44 13.85
C LEU A 708 22.25 -2.61 14.24
N SER A 709 22.28 -2.10 15.48
CA SER A 709 23.41 -1.31 16.01
C SER A 709 24.74 -2.09 16.10
N LYS A 710 24.71 -3.41 15.85
CA LYS A 710 25.86 -4.32 15.86
C LYS A 710 26.15 -4.93 14.50
N GLN A 711 25.37 -4.62 13.46
CA GLN A 711 25.57 -5.19 12.13
C GLN A 711 26.82 -4.59 11.49
N ASP A 712 27.76 -5.45 11.12
CA ASP A 712 29.05 -5.04 10.57
C ASP A 712 28.93 -4.20 9.29
N TYR A 713 27.90 -4.49 8.49
CA TYR A 713 27.52 -3.70 7.32
C TYR A 713 27.37 -2.19 7.61
N TYR A 714 26.92 -1.81 8.81
CA TYR A 714 26.79 -0.42 9.21
C TYR A 714 27.89 0.03 10.18
N THR A 715 28.41 -0.86 11.03
CA THR A 715 29.40 -0.47 12.05
C THR A 715 30.84 -0.57 11.59
N THR A 716 31.15 -1.32 10.53
CA THR A 716 32.51 -1.58 10.04
C THR A 716 33.47 -2.11 11.13
N ALA A 717 32.96 -2.93 12.04
CA ALA A 717 33.69 -3.47 13.18
C ALA A 717 34.79 -4.47 12.76
N ALA A 718 34.53 -5.34 11.77
CA ALA A 718 35.56 -6.25 11.25
C ALA A 718 36.71 -5.48 10.61
N ALA A 719 36.41 -4.45 9.81
CA ALA A 719 37.41 -3.57 9.21
C ALA A 719 38.23 -2.85 10.28
N LYS A 720 37.58 -2.31 11.31
CA LYS A 720 38.25 -1.68 12.46
C LYS A 720 39.27 -2.63 13.09
N ALA A 721 38.88 -3.87 13.37
CA ALA A 721 39.76 -4.87 13.98
C ALA A 721 40.99 -5.17 13.11
N TYR A 722 40.86 -5.16 11.78
CA TYR A 722 42.00 -5.29 10.87
C TYR A 722 42.91 -4.07 10.87
N PHE A 723 42.35 -2.85 10.87
CA PHE A 723 43.17 -1.64 10.99
C PHE A 723 43.89 -1.55 12.33
N GLU A 724 43.29 -2.01 13.43
CA GLU A 724 43.94 -2.12 14.73
C GLU A 724 45.16 -3.04 14.68
N LYS A 725 45.02 -4.23 14.07
CA LYS A 725 46.16 -5.14 13.85
C LYS A 725 47.24 -4.50 12.98
N ALA A 726 46.86 -3.73 11.96
CA ALA A 726 47.81 -3.00 11.11
C ALA A 726 48.60 -1.96 11.92
N ILE A 727 47.93 -1.19 12.78
CA ILE A 727 48.57 -0.20 13.67
C ILE A 727 49.55 -0.88 14.63
N SER A 728 49.15 -2.02 15.22
CA SER A 728 49.99 -2.77 16.16
C SER A 728 51.22 -3.40 15.52
N ALA A 729 51.13 -3.80 14.24
CA ALA A 729 52.25 -4.43 13.52
C ALA A 729 53.19 -3.41 12.86
N ALA A 730 52.71 -2.20 12.56
CA ALA A 730 53.46 -1.21 11.78
C ALA A 730 54.68 -0.65 12.54
N GLN A 731 55.83 -0.71 11.88
CA GLN A 731 57.05 0.00 12.25
C GLN A 731 57.14 1.34 11.50
N ASN A 732 56.59 1.40 10.29
CA ASN A 732 56.46 2.63 9.52
C ASN A 732 55.33 3.53 10.08
N PRO A 733 55.65 4.73 10.58
CA PRO A 733 54.64 5.63 11.16
C PRO A 733 53.63 6.15 10.14
N GLU A 734 53.95 6.23 8.85
CA GLU A 734 53.00 6.64 7.80
C GLU A 734 51.90 5.61 7.61
N LEU A 735 52.26 4.32 7.57
CA LEU A 735 51.30 3.23 7.46
C LEU A 735 50.43 3.14 8.72
N ALA A 736 51.04 3.27 9.90
CA ALA A 736 50.32 3.31 11.16
C ALA A 736 49.32 4.47 11.22
N ALA A 737 49.72 5.67 10.75
CA ALA A 737 48.83 6.83 10.66
C ALA A 737 47.66 6.59 9.71
N LYS A 738 47.92 6.01 8.53
CA LYS A 738 46.88 5.68 7.54
C LYS A 738 45.87 4.66 8.09
N ALA A 739 46.36 3.60 8.74
CA ALA A 739 45.51 2.61 9.40
C ALA A 739 44.70 3.23 10.56
N CYS A 740 45.33 4.10 11.36
CA CYS A 740 44.68 4.82 12.46
C CYS A 740 43.53 5.71 11.96
N PHE A 741 43.69 6.38 10.82
CA PHE A 741 42.61 7.16 10.21
C PHE A 741 41.45 6.28 9.73
N MET A 742 41.74 5.13 9.12
CA MET A 742 40.69 4.20 8.70
C MET A 742 39.96 3.58 9.89
N ALA A 743 40.65 3.26 10.99
CA ALA A 743 40.01 2.85 12.24
C ALA A 743 39.11 3.95 12.82
N ALA A 744 39.54 5.22 12.76
CA ALA A 744 38.73 6.37 13.16
C ALA A 744 37.46 6.54 12.33
N ARG A 745 37.54 6.28 11.01
CA ARG A 745 36.35 6.25 10.15
C ARG A 745 35.37 5.14 10.54
N CYS A 746 35.89 3.98 10.93
CA CYS A 746 35.02 2.90 11.41
C CYS A 746 34.30 3.30 12.71
N GLU A 747 34.96 4.01 13.63
CA GLU A 747 34.29 4.59 14.81
C GLU A 747 33.21 5.60 14.43
N GLN A 748 33.47 6.45 13.43
CA GLN A 748 32.48 7.40 12.94
C GLN A 748 31.24 6.71 12.36
N ASN A 749 31.44 5.63 11.59
CA ASN A 749 30.35 4.83 11.04
C ASN A 749 29.50 4.19 12.15
N ALA A 750 30.15 3.55 13.12
CA ALA A 750 29.47 2.95 14.27
C ALA A 750 28.71 3.99 15.11
N PHE A 751 29.27 5.20 15.28
CA PHE A 751 28.58 6.30 15.95
C PHE A 751 27.33 6.74 15.18
N TRP A 752 27.40 6.88 13.86
CA TRP A 752 26.24 7.25 13.05
C TRP A 752 25.10 6.24 13.20
N THR A 753 25.39 4.93 13.11
CA THR A 753 24.38 3.89 13.34
C THR A 753 23.80 3.95 14.76
N ARG A 754 24.63 4.23 15.77
CA ARG A 754 24.17 4.39 17.15
C ARG A 754 23.24 5.61 17.28
N GLN A 755 23.58 6.73 16.67
CA GLN A 755 22.76 7.95 16.69
C GLN A 755 21.38 7.72 16.06
N GLU A 756 21.32 7.10 14.88
CA GLU A 756 20.06 6.79 14.18
C GLU A 756 19.17 5.83 14.98
N THR A 757 19.77 4.80 15.61
CA THR A 757 19.02 3.86 16.45
C THR A 757 18.48 4.51 17.72
N GLU A 758 19.19 5.47 18.33
CA GLU A 758 18.67 6.22 19.48
C GLU A 758 17.52 7.18 19.09
N LEU A 759 17.62 7.85 17.95
CA LEU A 759 16.51 8.64 17.40
C LEU A 759 15.27 7.76 17.19
N ALA A 760 15.47 6.61 16.53
CA ALA A 760 14.39 5.67 16.28
C ALA A 760 13.80 5.15 17.59
N ARG A 761 14.59 4.81 18.63
CA ARG A 761 14.08 4.40 19.96
C ARG A 761 13.15 5.44 20.57
N ARG A 762 13.47 6.72 20.39
CA ARG A 762 12.67 7.86 20.88
C ARG A 762 11.50 8.23 19.95
N GLY A 763 11.26 7.44 18.90
CA GLY A 763 10.14 7.64 17.97
C GLY A 763 10.27 8.90 17.12
N TYR A 764 11.50 9.38 16.88
CA TYR A 764 11.79 10.65 16.20
C TYR A 764 11.17 11.91 16.83
N ALA A 765 10.63 11.79 18.05
CA ALA A 765 10.01 12.87 18.80
C ALA A 765 10.96 13.35 19.91
N THR A 766 12.03 14.04 19.52
CA THR A 766 13.05 14.54 20.45
C THR A 766 13.29 16.03 20.28
N ASP A 767 13.46 16.75 21.38
CA ASP A 767 14.04 18.10 21.34
C ASP A 767 15.49 18.00 20.80
N PRO A 768 15.81 18.71 19.70
CA PRO A 768 17.12 18.62 19.05
C PRO A 768 18.29 18.99 19.96
N GLU A 769 18.15 20.00 20.81
CA GLU A 769 19.24 20.51 21.66
C GLU A 769 19.78 19.47 22.66
N PRO A 770 18.97 18.90 23.57
CA PRO A 770 19.44 17.90 24.53
C PRO A 770 19.89 16.62 23.85
N PHE A 771 19.22 16.21 22.76
CA PHE A 771 19.63 15.03 21.99
C PHE A 771 21.03 15.22 21.38
N ASN A 772 21.27 16.36 20.73
CA ASN A 772 22.56 16.67 20.12
C ASN A 772 23.68 16.77 21.16
N ALA A 773 23.41 17.35 22.33
CA ALA A 773 24.38 17.42 23.43
C ALA A 773 24.76 16.04 23.95
N GLU A 774 23.78 15.15 24.14
CA GLU A 774 23.98 13.76 24.54
C GLU A 774 24.82 12.99 23.50
N MET A 775 24.44 13.08 22.22
CA MET A 775 25.17 12.43 21.12
C MET A 775 26.58 12.97 20.96
N LYS A 776 26.82 14.27 21.18
CA LYS A 776 28.17 14.86 21.20
C LYS A 776 29.02 14.28 22.33
N LYS A 777 28.45 14.09 23.53
CA LYS A 777 29.13 13.45 24.66
C LYS A 777 29.47 11.99 24.34
N LEU A 778 28.50 11.23 23.84
CA LEU A 778 28.67 9.82 23.46
C LEU A 778 29.78 9.65 22.40
N ARG A 779 29.76 10.49 21.36
CA ARG A 779 30.80 10.49 20.33
C ARG A 779 32.18 10.67 20.95
N ARG A 780 32.35 11.67 21.82
CA ARG A 780 33.63 11.98 22.47
C ARG A 780 34.11 10.90 23.43
N SER A 781 33.20 10.19 24.10
CA SER A 781 33.57 9.15 25.07
C SER A 781 33.89 7.81 24.41
N GLU A 782 33.18 7.44 23.33
CA GLU A 782 33.23 6.07 22.79
C GLU A 782 33.74 5.96 21.35
N TYR A 783 33.74 7.05 20.57
CA TYR A 783 33.94 7.01 19.10
C TYR A 783 34.99 8.00 18.57
N THR A 784 35.89 8.49 19.41
CA THR A 784 36.99 9.39 19.00
C THR A 784 38.37 8.87 19.42
N SER A 785 38.49 7.59 19.75
CA SER A 785 39.73 7.03 20.27
C SER A 785 40.85 7.07 19.22
N PHE A 786 40.54 6.70 17.97
CA PHE A 786 41.52 6.72 16.90
C PHE A 786 41.75 8.10 16.30
N LEU A 787 40.76 9.01 16.36
CA LEU A 787 41.00 10.42 16.02
C LEU A 787 41.99 11.05 17.01
N SER A 788 41.81 10.77 18.31
CA SER A 788 42.74 11.22 19.35
C SER A 788 44.13 10.62 19.16
N LYS A 789 44.21 9.32 18.88
CA LYS A 789 45.48 8.62 18.61
C LYS A 789 46.19 9.19 17.37
N LEU A 790 45.47 9.42 16.27
CA LEU A 790 46.00 10.05 15.05
C LEU A 790 46.52 11.47 15.32
N ALA A 791 45.73 12.24 16.08
CA ALA A 791 46.08 13.59 16.44
C ALA A 791 47.23 13.69 17.43
N GLN A 792 47.53 12.67 18.24
CA GLN A 792 48.56 12.73 19.28
C GLN A 792 49.85 12.01 18.89
N GLN A 793 49.75 10.79 18.37
CA GLN A 793 50.89 9.90 18.16
C GLN A 793 51.51 10.03 16.76
N TYR A 794 50.75 10.52 15.77
CA TYR A 794 51.18 10.56 14.37
C TYR A 794 51.25 11.98 13.79
N ARG A 795 51.39 13.01 14.63
CA ARG A 795 51.47 14.43 14.19
C ARG A 795 52.55 14.72 13.15
N GLN A 796 53.65 13.97 13.22
CA GLN A 796 54.82 14.20 12.38
C GLN A 796 54.70 13.60 10.97
N THR A 797 53.70 12.75 10.73
CA THR A 797 53.55 12.06 9.45
C THR A 797 53.04 13.00 8.36
N GLN A 798 53.44 12.73 7.13
CA GLN A 798 52.91 13.43 5.96
C GLN A 798 51.42 13.14 5.81
N PHE A 799 51.00 11.91 6.06
CA PHE A 799 49.59 11.53 6.04
C PHE A 799 48.72 12.39 6.97
N HIS A 800 49.19 12.67 8.20
CA HIS A 800 48.48 13.53 9.14
C HIS A 800 48.29 14.95 8.58
N ARG A 801 49.36 15.54 8.01
CA ARG A 801 49.30 16.87 7.39
C ARG A 801 48.31 16.92 6.22
N ASP A 802 48.31 15.90 5.38
CA ASP A 802 47.38 15.81 4.27
C ASP A 802 45.92 15.66 4.75
N MET A 803 45.65 14.86 5.78
CA MET A 803 44.29 14.73 6.32
C MET A 803 43.74 16.00 6.97
N ILE A 804 44.59 16.84 7.59
CA ILE A 804 44.15 18.17 8.05
C ILE A 804 43.72 19.05 6.87
N ARG A 805 44.39 18.95 5.71
CA ARG A 805 44.05 19.72 4.51
C ARG A 805 42.79 19.22 3.83
N GLU A 806 42.64 17.90 3.71
CA GLU A 806 41.63 17.27 2.86
C GLU A 806 40.34 16.87 3.61
N CYS A 807 40.38 16.71 4.94
CA CYS A 807 39.24 16.23 5.73
C CYS A 807 38.77 17.27 6.76
N ALA A 808 37.72 18.02 6.41
CA ALA A 808 37.14 19.06 7.28
C ALA A 808 36.75 18.54 8.67
N THR A 809 36.14 17.35 8.75
CA THR A 809 35.74 16.76 10.04
C THR A 809 36.95 16.51 10.95
N TYR A 810 38.07 16.05 10.38
CA TYR A 810 39.28 15.80 11.15
C TYR A 810 39.99 17.11 11.52
N ALA A 811 40.03 18.09 10.61
CA ALA A 811 40.56 19.41 10.89
C ALA A 811 39.83 20.10 12.05
N ASP A 812 38.49 20.02 12.07
CA ASP A 812 37.67 20.55 13.16
C ASP A 812 37.91 19.83 14.49
N PHE A 813 38.07 18.50 14.47
CA PHE A 813 38.42 17.72 15.65
C PHE A 813 39.77 18.16 16.25
N VAL A 814 40.80 18.33 15.41
CA VAL A 814 42.13 18.80 15.84
C VAL A 814 42.05 20.25 16.37
N ALA A 815 41.18 21.08 15.80
CA ALA A 815 40.92 22.44 16.25
C ALA A 815 40.04 22.53 17.52
N GLY A 816 39.54 21.41 18.05
CA GLY A 816 38.73 21.37 19.27
C GLY A 816 37.29 21.87 19.10
N LYS A 817 36.78 21.93 17.86
CA LYS A 817 35.43 22.44 17.54
C LYS A 817 34.31 21.41 17.82
#